data_AF-A0A954EQN4-F1
#
_entry.id   AF-A0A954EQN4-F1
#
_cell.length_a   1.000
_cell.length_b   1.000
_cell.length_c   1.000
_cell.angle_alpha   90.00
_cell.angle_beta   90.00
_cell.angle_gamma   90.00
#
_symmetry.space_group_name_H-M   'P 1'
#
loop_
_entity.id
_entity.type
_entity.pdbx_description
1 polymer ?
#
loop_
_entity_poly.entity_id
_entity_poly.type
_entity_poly.pdbx_seq_one_letter_code
_entity_poly.pdbx_strand_id
1 'polypeptide(L)'
;LPKVAERLEKVGLNSKQTGHDNIRNVFGHPFSGLVDEDLIDTRQLCLDVDAIYINSREFSDLPRKLNICFNGTEHHPAHFWTQDLSFLAARTSDGRVGFQVLIAGTQGQNPMLAWHLPVFLTSEQVVPVTQAIIELFRAKGTREKRNKARLRFLLEEIGVGGVLDWLDEKLPFRLEPSIQPPIPTSVTEEFVGWFRQKDRNLWTMGLSVPLGRMTWQQLESLALLSKKFGDGQLRTTQEQGIAIINIPTGFKGAAATAAAAAGLSVHADEFELNTMACTGSQFCNIAVTETKGHMFQLIEKLRKRALKLHGIRIHMSGCPSSCAQHFTADIGLKGVRVRRLLGTREGFDVYLGGGLAGQVHMGLPYKLGVDVDQLPQLVEEVTNEFYLKHRLGQTFSSYWREKLQAAEAEKVGDDDYIVPTWVCENCNLQHRGEDPPVFCPGCAGLRRHFARIEEGVEPKATVTEAEFLAEVPAARSDGFQFAAKFEDIPEKSGLTVEVGGKEYALFRHEGGVKCIDSACPHEGASLADGEFKNGVVSCPWHDWTFNVCTGCSLDPPGNDVTSYEATVENGNVFIRLAPFAVAPETPTGTKLSPLEMMRAQMAVKKGPVRPVEAELTVLDIIQETPDVRTFRLDNSEGTVPFDFPGKFAKVCATVNGEDVWKSFTISSSPARASELDFTIKLNPGGEVTPYLFSELEKGGRLKIKGAQGGFYFDPDKHAEPLVLISAGSGITPMMSIVRYLGDNGIDRQVTFLYGARTQADIIFHSECLELASSKSSFQYFVTLSQPDATWEGESGRLSWEQIQKQCGEGIAESRYFLCGPNDFMDAVSKLLTENGVTTDRIHTEAFHKAKVEVAATTEGA
;
A
#
# COMPACT_ATOMS: atom_id res chain seq x y z
N LEU A 1 -33.06 -0.81 -11.13
CA LEU A 1 -33.07 -2.04 -10.31
C LEU A 1 -33.50 -3.29 -11.08
N PRO A 2 -34.66 -3.34 -11.78
CA PRO A 2 -35.09 -4.56 -12.49
C PRO A 2 -34.06 -5.10 -13.51
N LYS A 3 -33.50 -4.20 -14.34
CA LYS A 3 -32.42 -4.53 -15.29
C LYS A 3 -31.15 -5.07 -14.63
N VAL A 4 -30.86 -4.66 -13.39
CA VAL A 4 -29.69 -5.13 -12.65
C VAL A 4 -29.94 -6.54 -12.13
N ALA A 5 -31.11 -6.79 -11.54
CA ALA A 5 -31.51 -8.13 -11.10
C ALA A 5 -31.51 -9.12 -12.27
N GLU A 6 -32.09 -8.75 -13.42
CA GLU A 6 -32.08 -9.57 -14.63
C GLU A 6 -30.65 -9.91 -15.10
N ARG A 7 -29.72 -8.94 -15.04
CA ARG A 7 -28.32 -9.16 -15.42
C ARG A 7 -27.59 -10.08 -14.42
N LEU A 8 -27.86 -9.96 -13.12
CA LEU A 8 -27.31 -10.85 -12.10
C LEU A 8 -27.82 -12.28 -12.30
N GLU A 9 -29.12 -12.46 -12.49
CA GLU A 9 -29.74 -13.78 -12.67
C GLU A 9 -29.19 -14.50 -13.91
N LYS A 10 -28.93 -13.76 -15.01
CA LYS A 10 -28.29 -14.31 -16.22
C LYS A 10 -26.90 -14.91 -16.00
N VAL A 11 -26.20 -14.51 -14.94
CA VAL A 11 -24.86 -15.01 -14.58
C VAL A 11 -24.89 -15.89 -13.32
N GLY A 12 -26.08 -16.35 -12.90
CA GLY A 12 -26.24 -17.22 -11.73
C GLY A 12 -26.12 -16.51 -10.38
N LEU A 13 -26.10 -15.18 -10.36
CA LEU A 13 -26.11 -14.38 -9.12
C LEU A 13 -27.54 -13.94 -8.80
N ASN A 14 -27.85 -13.80 -7.51
CA ASN A 14 -29.11 -13.22 -7.08
C ASN A 14 -28.92 -12.36 -5.83
N SER A 15 -29.85 -11.43 -5.60
CA SER A 15 -29.85 -10.55 -4.43
C SER A 15 -30.99 -10.86 -3.46
N LYS A 16 -31.64 -12.02 -3.61
CA LYS A 16 -32.82 -12.40 -2.83
C LYS A 16 -32.39 -12.71 -1.40
N GLN A 17 -33.22 -12.31 -0.43
CA GLN A 17 -33.03 -12.64 1.00
C GLN A 17 -31.70 -12.17 1.64
N THR A 18 -30.95 -11.27 0.97
CA THR A 18 -29.65 -10.74 1.46
C THR A 18 -29.75 -9.75 2.62
N GLY A 19 -30.96 -9.30 2.98
CA GLY A 19 -31.22 -8.26 4.00
C GLY A 19 -32.41 -8.60 4.92
N HIS A 20 -32.85 -7.64 5.74
CA HIS A 20 -34.02 -7.79 6.64
C HIS A 20 -33.97 -9.04 7.55
N ASP A 21 -35.12 -9.70 7.74
CA ASP A 21 -35.37 -10.80 8.67
C ASP A 21 -35.34 -12.13 7.90
N ASN A 22 -34.14 -12.44 7.41
CA ASN A 22 -33.86 -13.57 6.54
C ASN A 22 -32.53 -14.24 6.91
N ILE A 23 -32.31 -15.42 6.33
CA ILE A 23 -31.01 -16.09 6.31
C ILE A 23 -30.08 -15.26 5.42
N ARG A 24 -28.90 -14.95 5.95
CA ARG A 24 -27.88 -14.17 5.23
C ARG A 24 -27.03 -15.10 4.37
N ASN A 25 -26.07 -14.50 3.66
CA ASN A 25 -25.09 -15.27 2.89
C ASN A 25 -24.51 -16.42 3.74
N VAL A 26 -24.71 -17.65 3.26
CA VAL A 26 -24.09 -18.84 3.83
C VAL A 26 -22.66 -18.88 3.29
N PHE A 27 -21.68 -18.84 4.19
CA PHE A 27 -20.28 -18.73 3.77
C PHE A 27 -19.39 -19.82 4.38
N GLY A 28 -18.38 -20.24 3.64
CA GLY A 28 -17.34 -21.16 4.09
C GLY A 28 -15.98 -20.48 4.26
N HIS A 29 -14.97 -21.23 4.69
CA HIS A 29 -13.57 -20.81 4.59
C HIS A 29 -13.24 -20.41 3.15
N PRO A 30 -12.59 -19.25 2.89
CA PRO A 30 -12.41 -18.73 1.54
C PRO A 30 -11.68 -19.69 0.63
N PHE A 31 -10.75 -20.49 1.14
CA PHE A 31 -9.98 -21.45 0.32
C PHE A 31 -10.45 -22.91 0.46
N SER A 32 -11.68 -23.14 0.93
CA SER A 32 -12.22 -24.51 1.05
C SER A 32 -12.22 -25.26 -0.30
N GLY A 33 -11.80 -26.52 -0.27
CA GLY A 33 -11.51 -27.36 -1.42
C GLY A 33 -10.13 -27.16 -2.03
N LEU A 34 -9.34 -26.18 -1.58
CA LEU A 34 -8.05 -25.82 -2.19
C LEU A 34 -6.85 -26.03 -1.27
N VAL A 35 -7.04 -26.09 0.05
CA VAL A 35 -5.94 -26.13 1.03
C VAL A 35 -5.77 -27.54 1.61
N ASP A 36 -4.55 -27.99 1.86
CA ASP A 36 -4.28 -29.38 2.30
C ASP A 36 -4.97 -29.71 3.63
N GLU A 37 -5.16 -28.70 4.47
CA GLU A 37 -5.77 -28.75 5.79
C GLU A 37 -7.29 -28.97 5.74
N ASP A 38 -7.93 -28.87 4.56
CA ASP A 38 -9.35 -29.15 4.40
C ASP A 38 -9.64 -30.63 4.68
N LEU A 39 -10.33 -30.89 5.79
CA LEU A 39 -10.98 -32.16 6.08
C LEU A 39 -12.23 -32.35 5.22
N ILE A 40 -12.98 -31.27 5.00
CA ILE A 40 -14.24 -31.27 4.23
C ILE A 40 -14.25 -30.07 3.31
N ASP A 41 -14.50 -30.27 2.01
CA ASP A 41 -14.82 -29.19 1.10
C ASP A 41 -16.25 -28.70 1.35
N THR A 42 -16.38 -27.50 1.90
CA THR A 42 -17.65 -26.94 2.39
C THR A 42 -18.46 -26.21 1.32
N ARG A 43 -17.92 -26.06 0.10
CA ARG A 43 -18.56 -25.25 -0.95
C ARG A 43 -19.93 -25.77 -1.34
N GLN A 44 -20.04 -27.09 -1.55
CA GLN A 44 -21.31 -27.70 -1.93
C GLN A 44 -22.33 -27.61 -0.79
N LEU A 45 -21.89 -27.81 0.47
CA LEU A 45 -22.77 -27.64 1.64
C LEU A 45 -23.32 -26.21 1.75
N CYS A 46 -22.51 -25.19 1.45
CA CYS A 46 -22.99 -23.81 1.43
C CYS A 46 -24.11 -23.62 0.40
N LEU A 47 -23.95 -24.19 -0.82
CA LEU A 47 -24.95 -24.13 -1.89
C LEU A 47 -26.20 -24.94 -1.54
N ASP A 48 -26.04 -26.12 -0.95
CA ASP A 48 -27.14 -26.99 -0.57
C ASP A 48 -28.00 -26.33 0.52
N VAL A 49 -27.38 -25.65 1.49
CA VAL A 49 -28.09 -24.88 2.52
C VAL A 49 -28.76 -23.63 1.92
N ASP A 50 -28.10 -22.92 1.00
CA ASP A 50 -28.70 -21.78 0.30
C ASP A 50 -29.96 -22.19 -0.48
N ALA A 51 -29.91 -23.35 -1.15
CA ALA A 51 -31.01 -23.90 -1.92
C ALA A 51 -32.27 -24.21 -1.09
N ILE A 52 -32.14 -24.45 0.22
CA ILE A 52 -33.30 -24.71 1.11
C ILE A 52 -34.20 -23.48 1.20
N TYR A 53 -33.62 -22.29 1.34
CA TYR A 53 -34.36 -21.08 1.66
C TYR A 53 -34.51 -20.12 0.50
N ILE A 54 -33.63 -20.19 -0.50
CA ILE A 54 -33.65 -19.24 -1.62
C ILE A 54 -34.92 -19.46 -2.46
N ASN A 55 -35.76 -18.42 -2.56
CA ASN A 55 -37.12 -18.47 -3.15
C ASN A 55 -38.17 -19.21 -2.32
N SER A 56 -37.87 -19.64 -1.09
CA SER A 56 -38.88 -20.17 -0.18
C SER A 56 -39.62 -19.01 0.50
N ARG A 57 -40.92 -18.88 0.22
CA ARG A 57 -41.77 -17.91 0.94
C ARG A 57 -41.82 -18.24 2.43
N GLU A 58 -41.78 -19.51 2.79
CA GLU A 58 -41.81 -19.98 4.17
C GLU A 58 -40.59 -19.50 4.97
N PHE A 59 -39.40 -19.53 4.37
CA PHE A 59 -38.15 -19.11 5.01
C PHE A 59 -37.78 -17.64 4.77
N SER A 60 -38.69 -16.87 4.15
CA SER A 60 -38.49 -15.44 3.87
C SER A 60 -38.93 -14.49 4.99
N ASP A 61 -39.58 -15.02 6.03
CA ASP A 61 -40.18 -14.29 7.14
C ASP A 61 -39.73 -14.90 8.48
N LEU A 62 -38.44 -14.78 8.80
CA LEU A 62 -37.91 -15.20 10.10
C LEU A 62 -38.15 -14.10 11.16
N PRO A 63 -38.06 -14.39 12.47
CA PRO A 63 -38.18 -13.34 13.50
C PRO A 63 -37.12 -12.24 13.38
N ARG A 64 -35.90 -12.60 12.95
CA ARG A 64 -34.78 -11.68 12.67
C ARG A 64 -33.75 -12.35 11.75
N LYS A 65 -32.70 -11.62 11.38
CA LYS A 65 -31.58 -12.17 10.58
C LYS A 65 -30.96 -13.42 11.23
N LEU A 66 -30.52 -14.36 10.38
CA LEU A 66 -29.82 -15.58 10.77
C LEU A 66 -28.56 -15.75 9.89
N ASN A 67 -27.39 -15.87 10.51
CA ASN A 67 -26.11 -16.05 9.84
C ASN A 67 -25.63 -17.51 9.97
N ILE A 68 -25.23 -18.13 8.86
CA ILE A 68 -24.75 -19.52 8.84
C ILE A 68 -23.36 -19.54 8.21
N CYS A 69 -22.45 -20.32 8.78
CA CYS A 69 -21.14 -20.54 8.18
C CYS A 69 -20.56 -21.94 8.39
N PHE A 70 -19.52 -22.23 7.60
CA PHE A 70 -18.84 -23.51 7.55
C PHE A 70 -17.32 -23.34 7.64
N ASN A 71 -16.65 -24.21 8.38
CA ASN A 71 -15.20 -24.35 8.35
C ASN A 71 -14.84 -25.78 8.00
N GLY A 72 -14.05 -25.97 6.95
CA GLY A 72 -13.61 -27.28 6.47
C GLY A 72 -12.32 -27.79 7.12
N THR A 73 -11.61 -26.94 7.84
CA THR A 73 -10.32 -27.24 8.50
C THR A 73 -10.52 -27.42 10.01
N GLU A 74 -9.54 -28.02 10.71
CA GLU A 74 -9.52 -28.10 12.19
C GLU A 74 -9.05 -26.78 12.85
N HIS A 75 -8.61 -25.81 12.06
CA HIS A 75 -8.23 -24.49 12.54
C HIS A 75 -9.44 -23.57 12.50
N HIS A 76 -9.98 -23.21 13.67
CA HIS A 76 -11.22 -22.45 13.77
C HIS A 76 -10.98 -21.00 14.23
N PRO A 77 -11.00 -20.03 13.31
CA PRO A 77 -10.93 -18.60 13.62
C PRO A 77 -12.02 -18.09 14.57
N ALA A 78 -11.75 -16.99 15.26
CA ALA A 78 -12.67 -16.39 16.22
C ALA A 78 -14.06 -16.01 15.65
N HIS A 79 -14.14 -15.65 14.36
CA HIS A 79 -15.39 -15.16 13.77
C HIS A 79 -16.52 -16.21 13.76
N PHE A 80 -16.17 -17.49 13.80
CA PHE A 80 -17.12 -18.62 13.88
C PHE A 80 -17.89 -18.65 15.22
N TRP A 81 -17.38 -18.06 16.30
CA TRP A 81 -18.10 -18.00 17.57
C TRP A 81 -19.19 -16.93 17.60
N THR A 82 -19.40 -16.18 16.52
CA THR A 82 -20.32 -15.03 16.52
C THR A 82 -21.42 -15.09 15.47
N GLN A 83 -21.56 -16.24 14.80
CA GLN A 83 -22.66 -16.52 13.87
C GLN A 83 -23.81 -17.25 14.58
N ASP A 84 -25.01 -17.20 13.99
CA ASP A 84 -26.17 -17.90 14.55
C ASP A 84 -26.01 -19.43 14.40
N LEU A 85 -25.35 -19.91 13.35
CA LEU A 85 -24.95 -21.31 13.19
C LEU A 85 -23.56 -21.41 12.57
N SER A 86 -22.68 -22.19 13.19
CA SER A 86 -21.35 -22.49 12.65
C SER A 86 -21.11 -23.98 12.69
N PHE A 87 -20.75 -24.55 11.54
CA PHE A 87 -20.38 -25.95 11.39
C PHE A 87 -18.86 -26.04 11.24
N LEU A 88 -18.21 -26.65 12.22
CA LEU A 88 -16.76 -26.67 12.36
C LEU A 88 -16.24 -28.09 12.17
N ALA A 89 -15.46 -28.31 11.10
CA ALA A 89 -14.95 -29.63 10.78
C ALA A 89 -14.05 -30.16 11.91
N ALA A 90 -14.29 -31.38 12.33
CA ALA A 90 -13.55 -32.04 13.39
C ALA A 90 -13.34 -33.51 13.05
N ARG A 91 -12.25 -34.06 13.57
CA ARG A 91 -11.98 -35.50 13.56
C ARG A 91 -12.27 -36.11 14.93
N THR A 92 -13.07 -37.17 14.95
CA THR A 92 -13.30 -37.97 16.15
C THR A 92 -12.09 -38.85 16.47
N SER A 93 -12.01 -39.37 17.69
CA SER A 93 -10.89 -40.24 18.13
C SER A 93 -10.76 -41.54 17.33
N ASP A 94 -11.85 -42.01 16.70
CA ASP A 94 -11.88 -43.17 15.80
C ASP A 94 -11.57 -42.80 14.33
N GLY A 95 -11.25 -41.54 14.04
CA GLY A 95 -10.80 -41.04 12.74
C GLY A 95 -11.90 -40.57 11.80
N ARG A 96 -13.19 -40.66 12.18
CA ARG A 96 -14.30 -40.13 11.37
C ARG A 96 -14.23 -38.61 11.30
N VAL A 97 -14.65 -38.07 10.15
CA VAL A 97 -14.64 -36.64 9.85
C VAL A 97 -16.08 -36.17 9.73
N GLY A 98 -16.39 -35.05 10.37
CA GLY A 98 -17.72 -34.46 10.41
C GLY A 98 -17.66 -33.08 11.03
N PHE A 99 -18.77 -32.59 11.59
CA PHE A 99 -18.88 -31.25 12.13
C PHE A 99 -19.27 -31.25 13.60
N GLN A 100 -18.60 -30.42 14.38
CA GLN A 100 -19.12 -29.87 15.63
C GLN A 100 -19.92 -28.60 15.33
N VAL A 101 -20.91 -28.30 16.18
CA VAL A 101 -21.86 -27.21 15.91
C VAL A 101 -21.83 -26.16 17.01
N LEU A 102 -21.67 -24.90 16.61
CA LEU A 102 -21.92 -23.74 17.45
C LEU A 102 -23.25 -23.09 17.05
N ILE A 103 -24.00 -22.63 18.04
CA ILE A 103 -25.34 -22.06 17.85
C ILE A 103 -25.54 -20.74 18.62
N ALA A 104 -26.24 -19.82 17.96
CA ALA A 104 -26.76 -18.56 18.46
C ALA A 104 -25.75 -17.51 18.94
N GLY A 105 -24.59 -17.43 18.28
CA GLY A 105 -23.66 -16.31 18.43
C GLY A 105 -24.18 -15.00 17.83
N THR A 106 -23.71 -13.87 18.35
CA THR A 106 -24.07 -12.54 17.84
C THR A 106 -23.02 -11.47 18.13
N GLN A 107 -22.79 -10.60 17.16
CA GLN A 107 -21.96 -9.39 17.30
C GLN A 107 -22.73 -8.12 17.68
N GLY A 108 -24.08 -8.08 17.54
CA GLY A 108 -24.87 -6.85 17.58
C GLY A 108 -24.85 -6.08 18.91
N GLN A 109 -25.82 -5.18 19.15
CA GLN A 109 -25.79 -4.26 20.31
C GLN A 109 -25.58 -4.96 21.66
N ASN A 110 -26.07 -6.18 21.79
CA ASN A 110 -25.76 -7.09 22.87
C ASN A 110 -24.97 -8.25 22.24
N PRO A 111 -23.63 -8.24 22.26
CA PRO A 111 -22.82 -9.29 21.68
C PRO A 111 -22.79 -10.50 22.61
N MET A 112 -22.64 -11.69 22.05
CA MET A 112 -22.51 -12.94 22.79
C MET A 112 -21.88 -14.02 21.91
N LEU A 113 -21.03 -14.84 22.50
CA LEU A 113 -20.45 -16.00 21.83
C LEU A 113 -21.49 -17.11 21.70
N ALA A 114 -21.38 -17.90 20.64
CA ALA A 114 -22.24 -19.03 20.38
C ALA A 114 -22.06 -20.13 21.44
N TRP A 115 -23.13 -20.85 21.75
CA TRP A 115 -23.07 -22.05 22.58
C TRP A 115 -22.62 -23.25 21.75
N HIS A 116 -21.97 -24.20 22.40
CA HIS A 116 -21.77 -25.53 21.82
C HIS A 116 -23.10 -26.30 21.83
N LEU A 117 -23.58 -26.69 20.66
CA LEU A 117 -24.63 -27.71 20.52
C LEU A 117 -23.92 -29.07 20.50
N PRO A 118 -24.08 -29.92 21.54
CA PRO A 118 -23.20 -31.05 21.80
C PRO A 118 -23.50 -32.26 20.90
N VAL A 119 -23.40 -32.07 19.60
CA VAL A 119 -23.69 -33.05 18.56
C VAL A 119 -22.55 -33.11 17.55
N PHE A 120 -22.31 -34.31 17.02
CA PHE A 120 -21.43 -34.55 15.88
C PHE A 120 -22.31 -34.86 14.67
N LEU A 121 -22.08 -34.16 13.57
CA LEU A 121 -22.85 -34.32 12.33
C LEU A 121 -21.97 -34.82 11.20
N THR A 122 -22.46 -35.78 10.43
CA THR A 122 -21.89 -36.06 9.10
C THR A 122 -22.32 -34.99 8.10
N SER A 123 -21.63 -34.88 6.98
CA SER A 123 -21.97 -33.91 5.92
C SER A 123 -23.41 -34.04 5.43
N GLU A 124 -23.94 -35.26 5.35
CA GLU A 124 -25.31 -35.54 4.91
C GLU A 124 -26.37 -35.06 5.91
N GLN A 125 -26.01 -34.92 7.20
CA GLN A 125 -26.92 -34.49 8.26
C GLN A 125 -27.00 -32.97 8.40
N VAL A 126 -26.04 -32.22 7.85
CA VAL A 126 -25.95 -30.75 7.98
C VAL A 126 -27.22 -30.06 7.48
N VAL A 127 -27.64 -30.37 6.25
CA VAL A 127 -28.80 -29.75 5.59
C VAL A 127 -30.10 -29.97 6.39
N PRO A 128 -30.51 -31.22 6.73
CA PRO A 128 -31.74 -31.44 7.49
C PRO A 128 -31.69 -30.86 8.92
N VAL A 129 -30.53 -30.90 9.59
CA VAL A 129 -30.38 -30.25 10.91
C VAL A 129 -30.53 -28.74 10.80
N THR A 130 -29.91 -28.12 9.79
CA THR A 130 -30.02 -26.67 9.55
C THR A 130 -31.47 -26.27 9.32
N GLN A 131 -32.19 -27.01 8.46
CA GLN A 131 -33.62 -26.78 8.21
C GLN A 131 -34.45 -26.87 9.50
N ALA A 132 -34.26 -27.92 10.31
CA ALA A 132 -34.99 -28.09 11.56
C ALA A 132 -34.73 -26.95 12.56
N ILE A 133 -33.52 -26.40 12.62
CA ILE A 133 -33.20 -25.23 13.46
C ILE A 133 -33.87 -23.96 12.93
N ILE A 134 -33.91 -23.76 11.60
CA ILE A 134 -34.61 -22.62 10.99
C ILE A 134 -36.11 -22.70 11.32
N GLU A 135 -36.71 -23.89 11.22
CA GLU A 135 -38.11 -24.13 11.59
C GLU A 135 -38.37 -23.85 13.08
N LEU A 136 -37.47 -24.28 13.97
CA LEU A 136 -37.53 -23.95 15.39
C LEU A 136 -37.54 -22.44 15.60
N PHE A 137 -36.61 -21.72 14.97
CA PHE A 137 -36.50 -20.29 15.12
C PHE A 137 -37.74 -19.57 14.60
N ARG A 138 -38.26 -20.01 13.45
CA ARG A 138 -39.51 -19.47 12.89
C ARG A 138 -40.72 -19.72 13.80
N ALA A 139 -40.83 -20.93 14.35
CA ALA A 139 -41.98 -21.35 15.14
C ALA A 139 -42.00 -20.73 16.54
N LYS A 140 -40.84 -20.62 17.20
CA LYS A 140 -40.75 -20.23 18.62
C LYS A 140 -40.06 -18.89 18.87
N GLY A 141 -39.35 -18.32 17.89
CA GLY A 141 -38.64 -17.06 18.08
C GLY A 141 -39.61 -15.87 18.24
N THR A 142 -39.36 -15.02 19.24
CA THR A 142 -40.20 -13.85 19.50
C THR A 142 -40.13 -12.81 18.38
N ARG A 143 -41.27 -12.20 18.09
CA ARG A 143 -41.42 -11.10 17.10
C ARG A 143 -41.80 -9.76 17.76
N GLU A 144 -41.93 -9.73 19.08
CA GLU A 144 -42.46 -8.54 19.78
C GLU A 144 -41.50 -7.35 19.73
N LYS A 145 -40.21 -7.59 20.01
CA LYS A 145 -39.18 -6.55 20.08
C LYS A 145 -38.00 -6.91 19.18
N ARG A 146 -37.76 -6.10 18.14
CA ARG A 146 -36.68 -6.34 17.16
C ARG A 146 -35.28 -6.49 17.78
N ASN A 147 -35.00 -5.79 18.89
CA ASN A 147 -33.72 -5.89 19.59
C ASN A 147 -33.59 -7.14 20.49
N LYS A 148 -34.67 -7.94 20.62
CA LYS A 148 -34.74 -9.20 21.36
C LYS A 148 -35.20 -10.39 20.50
N ALA A 149 -35.12 -10.28 19.18
CA ALA A 149 -35.69 -11.25 18.24
C ALA A 149 -34.67 -12.17 17.54
N ARG A 150 -33.38 -12.11 17.89
CA ARG A 150 -32.34 -13.03 17.34
C ARG A 150 -32.46 -14.43 17.94
N LEU A 151 -31.95 -15.45 17.24
CA LEU A 151 -31.95 -16.85 17.68
C LEU A 151 -31.41 -17.03 19.10
N ARG A 152 -30.39 -16.24 19.46
CA ARG A 152 -29.86 -16.12 20.83
C ARG A 152 -30.94 -16.06 21.91
N PHE A 153 -31.93 -15.19 21.75
CA PHE A 153 -32.90 -14.94 22.82
C PHE A 153 -33.85 -16.12 22.99
N LEU A 154 -34.13 -16.84 21.90
CA LEU A 154 -34.83 -18.12 21.98
C LEU A 154 -33.98 -19.15 22.73
N LEU A 155 -32.68 -19.23 22.46
CA LEU A 155 -31.77 -20.14 23.18
C LEU A 155 -31.61 -19.78 24.67
N GLU A 156 -31.61 -18.49 25.04
CA GLU A 156 -31.63 -18.06 26.44
C GLU A 156 -32.89 -18.55 27.17
N GLU A 157 -34.01 -18.72 26.47
CA GLU A 157 -35.29 -19.18 27.03
C GLU A 157 -35.38 -20.71 27.12
N ILE A 158 -35.10 -21.43 26.02
CA ILE A 158 -35.32 -22.88 25.95
C ILE A 158 -34.05 -23.70 26.28
N GLY A 159 -32.89 -23.05 26.34
CA GLY A 159 -31.60 -23.68 26.52
C GLY A 159 -31.18 -24.59 25.35
N VAL A 160 -29.96 -25.13 25.43
CA VAL A 160 -29.46 -26.12 24.46
C VAL A 160 -30.31 -27.40 24.49
N GLY A 161 -30.81 -27.79 25.66
CA GLY A 161 -31.69 -28.96 25.81
C GLY A 161 -32.97 -28.86 24.98
N GLY A 162 -33.67 -27.71 25.02
CA GLY A 162 -34.89 -27.52 24.24
C GLY A 162 -34.65 -27.52 22.72
N VAL A 163 -33.44 -27.18 22.26
CA VAL A 163 -33.05 -27.34 20.85
C VAL A 163 -32.88 -28.82 20.51
N LEU A 164 -32.19 -29.59 21.37
CA LEU A 164 -31.99 -31.02 21.16
C LEU A 164 -33.32 -31.79 21.16
N ASP A 165 -34.23 -31.47 22.08
CA ASP A 165 -35.58 -32.07 22.11
C ASP A 165 -36.34 -31.81 20.81
N TRP A 166 -36.25 -30.57 20.27
CA TRP A 166 -36.84 -30.24 18.99
C TRP A 166 -36.21 -31.04 17.83
N LEU A 167 -34.88 -31.15 17.82
CA LEU A 167 -34.18 -31.90 16.77
C LEU A 167 -34.51 -33.39 16.82
N ASP A 168 -34.60 -33.98 18.02
CA ASP A 168 -35.01 -35.38 18.21
C ASP A 168 -36.45 -35.63 17.72
N GLU A 169 -37.36 -34.66 17.93
CA GLU A 169 -38.74 -34.74 17.43
C GLU A 169 -38.82 -34.62 15.90
N LYS A 170 -38.02 -33.74 15.28
CA LYS A 170 -38.14 -33.39 13.85
C LYS A 170 -37.30 -34.25 12.91
N LEU A 171 -36.18 -34.79 13.37
CA LEU A 171 -35.25 -35.51 12.51
C LEU A 171 -35.59 -37.01 12.46
N PRO A 172 -35.50 -37.65 11.28
CA PRO A 172 -35.77 -39.09 11.14
C PRO A 172 -34.60 -39.98 11.60
N PHE A 173 -33.56 -39.38 12.20
CA PHE A 173 -32.35 -40.06 12.64
C PHE A 173 -31.89 -39.51 13.99
N ARG A 174 -31.18 -40.35 14.73
CA ARG A 174 -30.59 -39.98 16.02
C ARG A 174 -29.29 -39.21 15.82
N LEU A 175 -29.13 -38.10 16.53
CA LEU A 175 -27.90 -37.32 16.55
C LEU A 175 -26.83 -37.98 17.42
N GLU A 176 -25.60 -38.02 16.92
CA GLU A 176 -24.45 -38.50 17.68
C GLU A 176 -23.99 -37.42 18.68
N PRO A 177 -23.74 -37.76 19.96
CA PRO A 177 -23.23 -36.78 20.92
C PRO A 177 -21.79 -36.35 20.64
N SER A 178 -21.52 -35.06 20.78
CA SER A 178 -20.15 -34.50 20.86
C SER A 178 -20.06 -33.63 22.11
N ILE A 179 -19.40 -34.13 23.17
CA ILE A 179 -19.42 -33.44 24.47
C ILE A 179 -18.37 -32.34 24.52
N GLN A 180 -17.21 -32.57 23.90
CA GLN A 180 -16.12 -31.59 23.89
C GLN A 180 -16.48 -30.45 22.94
N PRO A 181 -16.42 -29.18 23.39
CA PRO A 181 -16.64 -28.05 22.49
C PRO A 181 -15.51 -27.92 21.46
N PRO A 182 -15.78 -27.31 20.30
CA PRO A 182 -14.74 -26.97 19.35
C PRO A 182 -13.72 -26.03 19.98
N ILE A 183 -12.45 -26.20 19.62
CA ILE A 183 -11.34 -25.42 20.15
C ILE A 183 -10.97 -24.36 19.10
N PRO A 184 -10.91 -23.06 19.45
CA PRO A 184 -10.44 -22.05 18.52
C PRO A 184 -8.95 -22.22 18.23
N THR A 185 -8.54 -21.86 17.02
CA THR A 185 -7.11 -21.78 16.70
C THR A 185 -6.43 -20.68 17.51
N SER A 186 -5.11 -20.80 17.71
CA SER A 186 -4.30 -19.77 18.38
C SER A 186 -3.78 -18.68 17.42
N VAL A 187 -3.95 -18.87 16.11
CA VAL A 187 -3.38 -17.99 15.07
C VAL A 187 -4.49 -17.40 14.21
N THR A 188 -4.39 -16.11 13.89
CA THR A 188 -5.29 -15.47 12.93
C THR A 188 -4.97 -15.95 11.52
N GLU A 189 -5.99 -16.20 10.70
CA GLU A 189 -5.79 -16.56 9.30
C GLU A 189 -5.48 -15.31 8.46
N GLU A 190 -4.49 -15.42 7.57
CA GLU A 190 -4.17 -14.39 6.59
C GLU A 190 -4.60 -14.85 5.19
N PHE A 191 -5.19 -13.92 4.42
CA PHE A 191 -5.70 -14.23 3.07
C PHE A 191 -5.08 -13.41 1.95
N VAL A 192 -4.06 -12.60 2.23
CA VAL A 192 -3.31 -11.83 1.23
C VAL A 192 -1.98 -12.51 0.96
N GLY A 193 -1.56 -12.58 -0.30
CA GLY A 193 -0.33 -13.24 -0.71
C GLY A 193 -0.55 -14.50 -1.55
N TRP A 194 0.47 -15.35 -1.60
CA TRP A 194 0.48 -16.56 -2.42
C TRP A 194 0.28 -17.81 -1.59
N PHE A 195 -0.81 -18.53 -1.85
CA PHE A 195 -1.14 -19.77 -1.15
C PHE A 195 -1.08 -20.93 -2.13
N ARG A 196 -0.32 -21.97 -1.79
CA ARG A 196 -0.22 -23.17 -2.63
C ARG A 196 -1.47 -24.03 -2.45
N GLN A 197 -1.99 -24.59 -3.54
CA GLN A 197 -3.17 -25.46 -3.46
C GLN A 197 -2.79 -26.93 -3.24
N LYS A 198 -3.81 -27.77 -2.99
CA LYS A 198 -3.72 -29.25 -2.98
C LYS A 198 -3.06 -29.77 -4.26
N ASP A 199 -3.49 -29.25 -5.42
CA ASP A 199 -2.72 -29.42 -6.64
C ASP A 199 -1.46 -28.55 -6.55
N ARG A 200 -0.31 -29.22 -6.41
CA ARG A 200 1.00 -28.59 -6.21
C ARG A 200 1.46 -27.71 -7.37
N ASN A 201 0.78 -27.77 -8.52
CA ASN A 201 1.02 -26.93 -9.69
C ASN A 201 0.14 -25.67 -9.72
N LEU A 202 -0.83 -25.56 -8.81
CA LEU A 202 -1.78 -24.45 -8.75
C LEU A 202 -1.59 -23.61 -7.49
N TRP A 203 -1.90 -22.32 -7.64
CA TRP A 203 -1.77 -21.30 -6.62
C TRP A 203 -3.03 -20.46 -6.52
N THR A 204 -3.28 -19.97 -5.31
CA THR A 204 -4.24 -18.93 -5.01
C THR A 204 -3.47 -17.62 -4.77
N MET A 205 -3.90 -16.56 -5.44
CA MET A 205 -3.40 -15.20 -5.30
C MET A 205 -4.41 -14.37 -4.51
N GLY A 206 -4.16 -14.22 -3.22
CA GLY A 206 -4.90 -13.33 -2.33
C GLY A 206 -4.43 -11.89 -2.49
N LEU A 207 -5.37 -10.94 -2.63
CA LEU A 207 -5.07 -9.55 -2.93
C LEU A 207 -5.51 -8.63 -1.80
N SER A 208 -4.65 -7.67 -1.46
CA SER A 208 -4.95 -6.56 -0.57
C SER A 208 -6.03 -5.69 -1.20
N VAL A 209 -7.14 -5.51 -0.48
CA VAL A 209 -8.20 -4.55 -0.81
C VAL A 209 -8.42 -3.68 0.42
N PRO A 210 -7.72 -2.53 0.54
CA PRO A 210 -7.76 -1.71 1.74
C PRO A 210 -9.20 -1.38 2.16
N LEU A 211 -9.56 -1.80 3.39
CA LEU A 211 -10.89 -1.63 3.98
C LEU A 211 -12.04 -2.16 3.09
N GLY A 212 -11.76 -3.15 2.23
CA GLY A 212 -12.71 -3.74 1.31
C GLY A 212 -13.34 -2.75 0.33
N ARG A 213 -12.62 -1.71 -0.10
CA ARG A 213 -13.12 -0.73 -1.07
C ARG A 213 -12.39 -0.88 -2.41
N MET A 214 -13.19 -1.09 -3.46
CA MET A 214 -12.72 -1.37 -4.82
C MET A 214 -13.54 -0.58 -5.84
N THR A 215 -12.91 -0.18 -6.94
CA THR A 215 -13.57 0.46 -8.10
C THR A 215 -14.17 -0.60 -9.05
N TRP A 216 -15.08 -0.19 -9.94
CA TRP A 216 -15.61 -1.13 -10.93
C TRP A 216 -14.54 -1.60 -11.93
N GLN A 217 -13.55 -0.76 -12.25
CA GLN A 217 -12.43 -1.10 -13.13
C GLN A 217 -11.51 -2.16 -12.51
N GLN A 218 -11.24 -2.05 -11.20
CA GLN A 218 -10.50 -3.06 -10.46
C GLN A 218 -11.24 -4.40 -10.47
N LEU A 219 -12.55 -4.39 -10.23
CA LEU A 219 -13.37 -5.61 -10.29
C LEU A 219 -13.40 -6.22 -11.71
N GLU A 220 -13.52 -5.40 -12.75
CA GLU A 220 -13.45 -5.85 -14.14
C GLU A 220 -12.08 -6.44 -14.47
N SER A 221 -11.01 -5.80 -14.03
CA SER A 221 -9.65 -6.31 -14.17
C SER A 221 -9.49 -7.65 -13.48
N LEU A 222 -9.98 -7.81 -12.24
CA LEU A 222 -9.96 -9.11 -11.56
C LEU A 222 -10.66 -10.21 -12.34
N ALA A 223 -11.81 -9.92 -12.95
CA ALA A 223 -12.54 -10.88 -13.78
C ALA A 223 -11.78 -11.27 -15.06
N LEU A 224 -11.04 -10.34 -15.66
CA LEU A 224 -10.18 -10.61 -16.82
C LEU A 224 -8.93 -11.40 -16.42
N LEU A 225 -8.30 -11.02 -15.31
CA LEU A 225 -7.12 -11.69 -14.76
C LEU A 225 -7.44 -13.11 -14.30
N SER A 226 -8.59 -13.34 -13.68
CA SER A 226 -8.99 -14.69 -13.25
C SER A 226 -9.17 -15.63 -14.43
N LYS A 227 -9.70 -15.14 -15.55
CA LYS A 227 -9.82 -15.93 -16.79
C LYS A 227 -8.48 -16.12 -17.50
N LYS A 228 -7.62 -15.11 -17.46
CA LYS A 228 -6.33 -15.14 -18.16
C LYS A 228 -5.31 -16.04 -17.46
N PHE A 229 -5.25 -15.99 -16.14
CA PHE A 229 -4.21 -16.63 -15.35
C PHE A 229 -4.70 -17.77 -14.47
N GLY A 230 -6.00 -17.85 -14.20
CA GLY A 230 -6.63 -18.96 -13.48
C GLY A 230 -7.71 -19.63 -14.34
N ASP A 231 -8.80 -20.05 -13.70
CA ASP A 231 -9.93 -20.72 -14.36
C ASP A 231 -11.20 -19.84 -14.41
N GLY A 232 -11.05 -18.54 -14.19
CA GLY A 232 -12.15 -17.58 -14.15
C GLY A 232 -12.83 -17.43 -12.79
N GLN A 233 -12.42 -18.18 -11.75
CA GLN A 233 -13.02 -18.07 -10.43
C GLN A 233 -12.35 -17.02 -9.53
N LEU A 234 -13.17 -16.36 -8.72
CA LEU A 234 -12.76 -15.41 -7.67
C LEU A 234 -13.36 -15.85 -6.34
N ARG A 235 -12.67 -15.57 -5.23
CA ARG A 235 -13.17 -15.86 -3.87
C ARG A 235 -13.01 -14.65 -2.97
N THR A 236 -14.08 -14.25 -2.29
CA THR A 236 -14.06 -13.16 -1.30
C THR A 236 -13.75 -13.71 0.09
N THR A 237 -13.14 -12.88 0.94
CA THR A 237 -12.74 -13.28 2.30
C THR A 237 -13.61 -12.59 3.37
N GLN A 238 -13.66 -13.16 4.57
CA GLN A 238 -14.35 -12.55 5.72
C GLN A 238 -13.66 -11.25 6.18
N GLU A 239 -12.39 -11.07 5.79
CA GLU A 239 -11.57 -9.89 6.08
C GLU A 239 -11.63 -8.83 4.97
N GLN A 240 -12.69 -8.86 4.16
CA GLN A 240 -12.98 -7.86 3.12
C GLN A 240 -11.99 -7.88 1.93
N GLY A 241 -11.24 -8.96 1.77
CA GLY A 241 -10.33 -9.20 0.65
C GLY A 241 -10.95 -10.02 -0.49
N ILE A 242 -10.16 -10.25 -1.54
CA ILE A 242 -10.53 -11.07 -2.70
C ILE A 242 -9.31 -11.83 -3.23
N ALA A 243 -9.54 -13.01 -3.79
CA ALA A 243 -8.49 -13.88 -4.32
C ALA A 243 -8.83 -14.42 -5.70
N ILE A 244 -7.81 -14.56 -6.54
CA ILE A 244 -7.84 -15.34 -7.78
C ILE A 244 -7.31 -16.74 -7.47
N ILE A 245 -8.04 -17.77 -7.88
CA ILE A 245 -7.64 -19.16 -7.62
C ILE A 245 -7.19 -19.88 -8.89
N ASN A 246 -6.56 -21.04 -8.71
CA ASN A 246 -6.23 -22.00 -9.74
C ASN A 246 -5.23 -21.45 -10.76
N ILE A 247 -4.29 -20.63 -10.30
CA ILE A 247 -3.22 -20.04 -11.12
C ILE A 247 -2.08 -21.05 -11.26
N PRO A 248 -1.71 -21.48 -12.48
CA PRO A 248 -0.57 -22.37 -12.66
C PRO A 248 0.75 -21.71 -12.23
N THR A 249 1.67 -22.49 -11.67
CA THR A 249 2.96 -22.01 -11.13
C THR A 249 3.71 -21.08 -12.09
N GLY A 250 3.72 -21.40 -13.40
CA GLY A 250 4.40 -20.58 -14.42
C GLY A 250 3.82 -19.18 -14.62
N PHE A 251 2.61 -18.91 -14.14
CA PHE A 251 1.91 -17.63 -14.30
C PHE A 251 1.91 -16.76 -13.04
N LYS A 252 2.48 -17.19 -11.91
CA LYS A 252 2.47 -16.42 -10.66
C LYS A 252 3.00 -14.99 -10.83
N GLY A 253 4.21 -14.84 -11.38
CA GLY A 253 4.82 -13.53 -11.59
C GLY A 253 4.01 -12.65 -12.52
N ALA A 254 3.60 -13.18 -13.68
CA ALA A 254 2.79 -12.46 -14.66
C ALA A 254 1.41 -12.03 -14.10
N ALA A 255 0.78 -12.87 -13.27
CA ALA A 255 -0.48 -12.57 -12.61
C ALA A 255 -0.32 -11.45 -11.56
N ALA A 256 0.74 -11.48 -10.75
CA ALA A 256 1.04 -10.41 -9.80
C ALA A 256 1.29 -9.07 -10.50
N THR A 257 2.14 -9.05 -11.55
CA THR A 257 2.42 -7.83 -12.32
C THR A 257 1.16 -7.25 -12.93
N ALA A 258 0.29 -8.10 -13.48
CA ALA A 258 -0.95 -7.66 -14.10
C ALA A 258 -1.99 -7.18 -13.06
N ALA A 259 -2.03 -7.79 -11.86
CA ALA A 259 -2.83 -7.28 -10.75
C ALA A 259 -2.31 -5.91 -10.27
N ALA A 260 -1.00 -5.73 -10.15
CA ALA A 260 -0.37 -4.46 -9.78
C ALA A 260 -0.68 -3.34 -10.78
N ALA A 261 -0.67 -3.65 -12.08
CA ALA A 261 -1.09 -2.71 -13.13
C ALA A 261 -2.56 -2.27 -13.01
N ALA A 262 -3.41 -3.11 -12.38
CA ALA A 262 -4.79 -2.76 -12.05
C ALA A 262 -4.94 -2.05 -10.69
N GLY A 263 -3.84 -1.74 -10.01
CA GLY A 263 -3.83 -1.12 -8.68
C GLY A 263 -4.25 -2.08 -7.55
N LEU A 264 -3.94 -3.37 -7.68
CA LEU A 264 -4.18 -4.40 -6.68
C LEU A 264 -2.86 -5.11 -6.35
N SER A 265 -2.61 -5.37 -5.07
CA SER A 265 -1.33 -5.91 -4.60
C SER A 265 -1.50 -7.27 -3.94
N VAL A 266 -0.53 -8.16 -4.16
CA VAL A 266 -0.38 -9.41 -3.37
C VAL A 266 0.37 -9.19 -2.06
N HIS A 267 0.86 -7.97 -1.83
CA HIS A 267 1.51 -7.53 -0.60
C HIS A 267 0.59 -6.55 0.11
N ALA A 268 0.47 -6.72 1.42
CA ALA A 268 -0.21 -5.81 2.34
C ALA A 268 0.74 -5.51 3.49
N ASP A 269 0.70 -4.28 3.99
CA ASP A 269 1.37 -3.97 5.26
C ASP A 269 0.52 -4.40 6.45
N GLU A 270 1.10 -4.31 7.66
CA GLU A 270 0.42 -4.76 8.88
C GLU A 270 -0.90 -4.02 9.13
N PHE A 271 -1.06 -2.78 8.67
CA PHE A 271 -2.31 -2.05 8.82
C PHE A 271 -3.37 -2.55 7.85
N GLU A 272 -3.00 -2.81 6.60
CA GLU A 272 -3.93 -3.39 5.61
C GLU A 272 -4.40 -4.79 6.01
N LEU A 273 -3.53 -5.60 6.62
CA LEU A 273 -3.87 -6.94 7.12
C LEU A 273 -4.72 -6.90 8.39
N ASN A 274 -4.43 -6.00 9.33
CA ASN A 274 -5.00 -6.05 10.67
C ASN A 274 -6.13 -5.04 10.92
N THR A 275 -6.58 -4.30 9.90
CA THR A 275 -7.66 -3.32 10.05
C THR A 275 -8.90 -3.65 9.25
N MET A 276 -10.07 -3.44 9.87
CA MET A 276 -11.37 -3.63 9.24
C MET A 276 -12.29 -2.47 9.55
N ALA A 277 -13.06 -2.01 8.56
CA ALA A 277 -14.05 -0.97 8.77
C ALA A 277 -15.39 -1.32 8.10
N CYS A 278 -16.51 -1.00 8.77
CA CYS A 278 -17.83 -1.13 8.14
C CYS A 278 -18.06 0.03 7.16
N THR A 279 -19.26 0.10 6.57
CA THR A 279 -19.62 1.18 5.64
C THR A 279 -19.64 2.58 6.27
N GLY A 280 -20.02 2.69 7.55
CA GLY A 280 -20.12 3.99 8.23
C GLY A 280 -21.21 4.90 7.70
N SER A 281 -21.29 6.11 8.26
CA SER A 281 -22.29 7.14 7.91
C SER A 281 -22.20 7.65 6.47
N GLN A 282 -21.16 7.28 5.71
CA GLN A 282 -21.04 7.60 4.28
C GLN A 282 -22.23 7.08 3.48
N PHE A 283 -22.70 5.85 3.76
CA PHE A 283 -23.85 5.26 3.07
C PHE A 283 -24.82 4.52 3.99
N CYS A 284 -24.42 4.15 5.21
CA CYS A 284 -25.28 3.40 6.12
C CYS A 284 -26.23 4.33 6.88
N ASN A 285 -27.53 4.08 6.77
CA ASN A 285 -28.58 4.89 7.38
C ASN A 285 -28.72 4.75 8.92
N ILE A 286 -28.07 3.76 9.53
CA ILE A 286 -28.06 3.56 10.99
C ILE A 286 -26.70 3.88 11.63
N ALA A 287 -25.68 4.16 10.81
CA ALA A 287 -24.37 4.52 11.33
C ALA A 287 -24.46 5.94 11.90
N VAL A 288 -23.94 6.10 13.11
CA VAL A 288 -23.86 7.40 13.78
C VAL A 288 -22.52 8.08 13.55
N THR A 289 -21.50 7.35 13.08
CA THR A 289 -20.15 7.84 12.80
C THR A 289 -19.67 7.31 11.43
N GLU A 290 -18.86 8.09 10.72
CA GLU A 290 -18.14 7.61 9.52
C GLU A 290 -17.11 6.54 9.91
N THR A 291 -16.71 5.64 9.01
CA THR A 291 -15.70 4.61 9.36
C THR A 291 -14.61 4.38 8.34
N LYS A 292 -14.89 4.26 7.04
CA LYS A 292 -13.83 3.89 6.08
C LYS A 292 -12.84 5.04 5.88
N GLY A 293 -13.32 6.28 5.87
CA GLY A 293 -12.49 7.47 5.83
C GLY A 293 -11.70 7.67 7.12
N HIS A 294 -12.36 7.56 8.27
CA HIS A 294 -11.71 7.69 9.58
C HIS A 294 -10.67 6.60 9.84
N MET A 295 -10.94 5.35 9.47
CA MET A 295 -9.97 4.26 9.58
C MET A 295 -8.75 4.50 8.68
N PHE A 296 -8.96 4.94 7.44
CA PHE A 296 -7.86 5.32 6.55
C PHE A 296 -6.99 6.43 7.16
N GLN A 297 -7.61 7.49 7.70
CA GLN A 297 -6.88 8.57 8.38
C GLN A 297 -6.14 8.10 9.63
N LEU A 298 -6.75 7.20 10.41
CA LEU A 298 -6.12 6.59 11.58
C LEU A 298 -4.87 5.82 11.17
N ILE A 299 -4.97 4.93 10.17
CA ILE A 299 -3.83 4.17 9.63
C ILE A 299 -2.69 5.11 9.21
N GLU A 300 -2.98 6.15 8.42
CA GLU A 300 -1.96 7.10 7.97
C GLU A 300 -1.28 7.85 9.14
N LYS A 301 -2.04 8.20 10.18
CA LYS A 301 -1.49 8.85 11.37
C LYS A 301 -0.65 7.88 12.21
N LEU A 302 -1.04 6.61 12.32
CA LEU A 302 -0.27 5.57 13.03
C LEU A 302 1.02 5.20 12.28
N ARG A 303 0.97 5.10 10.94
CA ARG A 303 2.16 4.94 10.09
C ARG A 303 3.17 6.06 10.30
N LYS A 304 2.71 7.33 10.34
CA LYS A 304 3.57 8.50 10.62
C LYS A 304 4.19 8.50 12.02
N ARG A 305 3.54 7.84 12.98
CA ARG A 305 4.06 7.62 14.34
C ARG A 305 4.99 6.41 14.43
N ALA A 306 5.23 5.72 13.31
CA ALA A 306 6.01 4.47 13.24
C ALA A 306 5.49 3.36 14.17
N LEU A 307 4.20 3.39 14.52
CA LEU A 307 3.60 2.36 15.36
C LEU A 307 3.58 1.03 14.60
N LYS A 308 4.00 -0.04 15.29
CA LYS A 308 3.88 -1.42 14.83
C LYS A 308 2.71 -2.09 15.53
N LEU A 309 1.91 -2.84 14.78
CA LEU A 309 0.78 -3.61 15.28
C LEU A 309 1.19 -5.04 15.65
N HIS A 310 2.16 -5.64 14.96
CA HIS A 310 2.58 -7.03 15.21
C HIS A 310 1.39 -8.00 15.40
N GLY A 311 0.38 -7.90 14.54
CA GLY A 311 -0.83 -8.73 14.58
C GLY A 311 -1.98 -8.21 15.48
N ILE A 312 -1.83 -7.05 16.12
CA ILE A 312 -2.93 -6.38 16.86
C ILE A 312 -3.98 -5.91 15.87
N ARG A 313 -5.21 -6.43 15.99
CA ARG A 313 -6.30 -6.10 15.07
C ARG A 313 -7.14 -4.92 15.54
N ILE A 314 -7.42 -4.00 14.61
CA ILE A 314 -8.24 -2.81 14.87
C ILE A 314 -9.49 -2.84 13.99
N HIS A 315 -10.65 -2.92 14.62
CA HIS A 315 -11.92 -3.01 13.89
C HIS A 315 -12.85 -1.83 14.21
N MET A 316 -13.33 -1.15 13.18
CA MET A 316 -14.13 0.06 13.29
C MET A 316 -15.55 -0.11 12.75
N SER A 317 -16.55 0.07 13.60
CA SER A 317 -17.97 0.03 13.23
C SER A 317 -18.67 1.34 13.57
N GLY A 318 -19.44 1.92 12.65
CA GLY A 318 -20.07 3.23 12.84
C GLY A 318 -21.29 3.22 13.77
N CYS A 319 -21.68 2.07 14.32
CA CYS A 319 -22.77 1.94 15.29
C CYS A 319 -22.65 0.63 16.09
N PRO A 320 -23.49 0.43 17.13
CA PRO A 320 -23.50 -0.80 17.94
C PRO A 320 -23.91 -2.09 17.21
N SER A 321 -24.24 -2.04 15.91
CA SER A 321 -24.57 -3.26 15.13
C SER A 321 -23.35 -4.15 14.86
N SER A 322 -22.13 -3.61 15.04
CA SER A 322 -20.86 -4.35 14.91
C SER A 322 -20.69 -5.08 13.58
N CYS A 323 -20.99 -4.40 12.46
CA CYS A 323 -20.84 -5.00 11.13
C CYS A 323 -19.38 -5.33 10.78
N ALA A 324 -18.41 -4.62 11.36
CA ALA A 324 -16.98 -4.94 11.27
C ALA A 324 -16.46 -5.68 12.51
N GLN A 325 -17.34 -6.28 13.33
CA GLN A 325 -16.95 -7.20 14.39
C GLN A 325 -16.03 -6.57 15.46
N HIS A 326 -16.29 -5.32 15.85
CA HIS A 326 -15.41 -4.58 16.77
C HIS A 326 -15.30 -5.23 18.16
N PHE A 327 -16.29 -6.01 18.59
CA PHE A 327 -16.20 -6.71 19.88
C PHE A 327 -15.23 -7.90 19.87
N THR A 328 -14.84 -8.42 18.72
CA THR A 328 -13.90 -9.57 18.63
C THR A 328 -12.55 -9.17 18.02
N ALA A 329 -12.24 -7.88 18.04
CA ALA A 329 -10.92 -7.35 17.69
C ALA A 329 -10.14 -6.98 18.93
N ASP A 330 -8.81 -6.98 18.82
CA ASP A 330 -7.91 -6.59 19.90
C ASP A 330 -8.22 -5.16 20.34
N ILE A 331 -8.42 -4.27 19.37
CA ILE A 331 -8.90 -2.90 19.53
C ILE A 331 -10.20 -2.72 18.74
N GLY A 332 -11.32 -2.62 19.46
CA GLY A 332 -12.65 -2.39 18.90
C GLY A 332 -13.08 -0.93 18.98
N LEU A 333 -13.52 -0.34 17.88
CA LEU A 333 -14.01 1.04 17.80
C LEU A 333 -15.50 1.06 17.42
N LYS A 334 -16.36 1.47 18.35
CA LYS A 334 -17.82 1.56 18.17
C LYS A 334 -18.26 3.01 18.06
N GLY A 335 -18.73 3.41 16.89
CA GLY A 335 -19.17 4.77 16.59
C GLY A 335 -20.28 5.26 17.51
N VAL A 336 -20.11 6.47 18.03
CA VAL A 336 -21.04 7.21 18.88
C VAL A 336 -21.05 8.70 18.50
N ARG A 337 -22.12 9.39 18.89
CA ARG A 337 -22.17 10.86 18.87
C ARG A 337 -21.77 11.36 20.24
N VAL A 338 -20.79 12.24 20.29
CA VAL A 338 -20.24 12.76 21.54
C VAL A 338 -20.64 14.22 21.68
N ARG A 339 -21.31 14.56 22.78
CA ARG A 339 -21.67 15.95 23.07
C ARG A 339 -20.48 16.63 23.73
N ARG A 340 -20.09 17.78 23.19
CA ARG A 340 -19.05 18.67 23.69
C ARG A 340 -19.61 20.09 23.86
N LEU A 341 -18.83 20.97 24.48
CA LEU A 341 -19.17 22.40 24.68
C LEU A 341 -19.57 23.11 23.37
N LEU A 342 -18.88 22.83 22.26
CA LEU A 342 -19.14 23.48 20.96
C LEU A 342 -20.16 22.77 20.07
N GLY A 343 -20.67 21.61 20.48
CA GLY A 343 -21.62 20.86 19.66
C GLY A 343 -21.50 19.35 19.81
N THR A 344 -22.17 18.64 18.92
CA THR A 344 -22.09 17.17 18.87
C THR A 344 -21.09 16.75 17.80
N ARG A 345 -20.09 15.97 18.20
CA ARG A 345 -19.04 15.44 17.33
C ARG A 345 -19.25 13.96 17.04
N GLU A 346 -18.56 13.48 16.03
CA GLU A 346 -18.34 12.05 15.85
C GLU A 346 -17.24 11.56 16.81
N GLY A 347 -17.44 10.35 17.34
CA GLY A 347 -16.45 9.70 18.18
C GLY A 347 -16.68 8.20 18.23
N PHE A 348 -15.91 7.53 19.09
CA PHE A 348 -15.94 6.09 19.27
C PHE A 348 -15.86 5.71 20.75
N ASP A 349 -16.66 4.74 21.14
CA ASP A 349 -16.39 3.95 22.34
C ASP A 349 -15.32 2.90 21.96
N VAL A 350 -14.26 2.83 22.76
CA VAL A 350 -13.12 1.94 22.56
C VAL A 350 -13.25 0.73 23.47
N TYR A 351 -13.11 -0.45 22.87
CA TYR A 351 -13.11 -1.75 23.51
C TYR A 351 -11.75 -2.40 23.32
N LEU A 352 -11.21 -3.03 24.36
CA LEU A 352 -9.94 -3.73 24.30
C LEU A 352 -10.07 -5.18 24.75
N GLY A 353 -9.17 -6.03 24.30
CA GLY A 353 -9.06 -7.40 24.76
C GLY A 353 -9.84 -8.43 23.93
N GLY A 354 -10.59 -8.02 22.91
CA GLY A 354 -11.42 -8.92 22.11
C GLY A 354 -10.62 -9.77 21.12
N GLY A 355 -11.11 -10.95 20.76
CA GLY A 355 -10.41 -11.85 19.84
C GLY A 355 -9.85 -13.09 20.53
N LEU A 356 -8.67 -13.54 20.10
CA LEU A 356 -8.05 -14.80 20.53
C LEU A 356 -7.10 -14.58 21.73
N ALA A 357 -7.41 -15.23 22.85
CA ALA A 357 -6.58 -15.29 24.05
C ALA A 357 -6.62 -16.70 24.66
N GLY A 358 -6.24 -17.71 23.86
CA GLY A 358 -6.42 -19.13 24.19
C GLY A 358 -7.87 -19.63 24.01
N GLN A 359 -8.84 -18.73 24.12
CA GLN A 359 -10.24 -18.89 23.71
C GLN A 359 -10.70 -17.63 22.96
N VAL A 360 -11.89 -17.70 22.34
CA VAL A 360 -12.52 -16.51 21.76
C VAL A 360 -13.17 -15.70 22.87
N HIS A 361 -12.98 -14.39 22.82
CA HIS A 361 -13.62 -13.50 23.78
C HIS A 361 -14.08 -12.18 23.18
N MET A 362 -15.06 -11.57 23.85
CA MET A 362 -15.50 -10.21 23.57
C MET A 362 -14.57 -9.19 24.25
N GLY A 363 -14.38 -8.05 23.59
CA GLY A 363 -13.67 -6.90 24.10
C GLY A 363 -14.44 -6.24 25.24
N LEU A 364 -13.70 -5.76 26.23
CA LEU A 364 -14.22 -5.04 27.38
C LEU A 364 -14.18 -3.53 27.08
N PRO A 365 -15.19 -2.76 27.53
CA PRO A 365 -15.15 -1.31 27.38
C PRO A 365 -13.92 -0.75 28.09
N TYR A 366 -13.16 0.08 27.39
CA TYR A 366 -11.98 0.75 27.92
C TYR A 366 -12.24 2.24 28.13
N LYS A 367 -12.66 2.94 27.06
CA LYS A 367 -12.90 4.39 27.08
C LYS A 367 -14.11 4.75 26.24
N LEU A 368 -15.05 5.53 26.79
CA LEU A 368 -16.30 5.88 26.11
C LEU A 368 -16.26 7.31 25.55
N GLY A 369 -16.81 7.51 24.36
CA GLY A 369 -16.95 8.83 23.73
C GLY A 369 -15.62 9.50 23.39
N VAL A 370 -14.66 8.75 22.84
CA VAL A 370 -13.37 9.27 22.38
C VAL A 370 -13.56 10.01 21.06
N ASP A 371 -13.06 11.24 20.94
CA ASP A 371 -13.15 12.00 19.69
C ASP A 371 -12.26 11.35 18.62
N VAL A 372 -12.66 11.45 17.35
CA VAL A 372 -11.91 10.86 16.22
C VAL A 372 -10.44 11.32 16.21
N ASP A 373 -10.20 12.59 16.51
CA ASP A 373 -8.86 13.19 16.50
C ASP A 373 -7.94 12.63 17.59
N GLN A 374 -8.51 12.06 18.67
CA GLN A 374 -7.77 11.48 19.80
C GLN A 374 -7.41 10.01 19.57
N LEU A 375 -8.06 9.33 18.62
CA LEU A 375 -7.84 7.91 18.36
C LEU A 375 -6.37 7.54 18.06
N PRO A 376 -5.61 8.29 17.23
CA PRO A 376 -4.23 7.91 16.93
C PRO A 376 -3.34 7.86 18.18
N GLN A 377 -3.47 8.85 19.05
CA GLN A 377 -2.74 8.89 20.31
C GLN A 377 -3.21 7.77 21.24
N LEU A 378 -4.52 7.57 21.38
CA LEU A 378 -5.04 6.51 22.25
C LEU A 378 -4.60 5.11 21.81
N VAL A 379 -4.64 4.83 20.51
CA VAL A 379 -4.21 3.54 19.95
C VAL A 379 -2.71 3.32 20.17
N GLU A 380 -1.88 4.35 19.96
CA GLU A 380 -0.46 4.30 20.26
C GLU A 380 -0.20 4.03 21.75
N GLU A 381 -0.90 4.74 22.65
CA GLU A 381 -0.77 4.57 24.11
C GLU A 381 -1.09 3.14 24.55
N VAL A 382 -2.22 2.57 24.10
CA VAL A 382 -2.63 1.22 24.52
C VAL A 382 -1.74 0.12 23.93
N THR A 383 -1.22 0.34 22.73
CA THR A 383 -0.30 -0.58 22.06
C THR A 383 1.09 -0.54 22.70
N ASN A 384 1.64 0.65 22.91
CA ASN A 384 2.94 0.80 23.56
C ASN A 384 2.90 0.32 25.02
N GLU A 385 1.81 0.55 25.74
CA GLU A 385 1.68 0.02 27.09
C GLU A 385 1.75 -1.51 27.10
N PHE A 386 1.03 -2.17 26.18
CA PHE A 386 1.12 -3.61 26.04
C PHE A 386 2.57 -4.05 25.79
N TYR A 387 3.26 -3.47 24.81
CA TYR A 387 4.64 -3.84 24.52
C TYR A 387 5.60 -3.62 25.70
N LEU A 388 5.42 -2.55 26.47
CA LEU A 388 6.27 -2.25 27.63
C LEU A 388 6.00 -3.12 28.86
N LYS A 389 4.78 -3.65 29.02
CA LYS A 389 4.32 -4.25 30.29
C LYS A 389 3.84 -5.70 30.20
N HIS A 390 3.67 -6.25 28.99
CA HIS A 390 3.20 -7.63 28.83
C HIS A 390 4.22 -8.66 29.33
N ARG A 391 3.73 -9.83 29.73
CA ARG A 391 4.57 -11.00 30.03
C ARG A 391 4.91 -11.73 28.74
N LEU A 392 6.05 -12.44 28.72
CA LEU A 392 6.46 -13.25 27.59
C LEU A 392 5.35 -14.24 27.17
N GLY A 393 5.01 -14.25 25.88
CA GLY A 393 3.95 -15.12 25.32
C GLY A 393 2.52 -14.66 25.61
N GLN A 394 2.31 -13.54 26.31
CA GLN A 394 0.99 -12.98 26.54
C GLN A 394 0.52 -12.21 25.30
N THR A 395 -0.67 -12.52 24.80
CA THR A 395 -1.28 -11.77 23.68
C THR A 395 -1.82 -10.41 24.14
N PHE A 396 -1.96 -9.45 23.22
CA PHE A 396 -2.60 -8.15 23.49
C PHE A 396 -3.98 -8.34 24.12
N SER A 397 -4.77 -9.22 23.51
CA SER A 397 -6.09 -9.60 23.99
C SER A 397 -6.10 -10.07 25.45
N SER A 398 -5.17 -10.97 25.80
CA SER A 398 -5.02 -11.51 27.16
C SER A 398 -4.61 -10.43 28.16
N TYR A 399 -3.60 -9.63 27.82
CA TYR A 399 -3.08 -8.55 28.66
C TYR A 399 -4.17 -7.54 29.05
N TRP A 400 -4.87 -6.98 28.05
CA TRP A 400 -5.89 -5.96 28.31
C TRP A 400 -7.12 -6.55 29.01
N ARG A 401 -7.46 -7.82 28.77
CA ARG A 401 -8.54 -8.48 29.52
C ARG A 401 -8.19 -8.59 31.00
N GLU A 402 -7.01 -9.10 31.35
CA GLU A 402 -6.57 -9.23 32.74
C GLU A 402 -6.57 -7.86 33.44
N LYS A 403 -6.10 -6.82 32.74
CA LYS A 403 -6.05 -5.46 33.27
C LYS A 403 -7.44 -4.84 33.49
N LEU A 404 -8.34 -4.98 32.51
CA LEU A 404 -9.66 -4.34 32.56
C LEU A 404 -10.68 -5.09 33.41
N GLN A 405 -10.52 -6.39 33.63
CA GLN A 405 -11.37 -7.13 34.58
C GLN A 405 -11.24 -6.61 36.03
N ALA A 406 -10.21 -5.82 36.33
CA ALA A 406 -9.98 -5.18 37.63
C ALA A 406 -10.44 -3.70 37.71
N ALA A 407 -11.00 -3.12 36.65
CA ALA A 407 -11.30 -1.68 36.58
C ALA A 407 -12.67 -1.36 35.92
N GLU A 408 -13.33 -0.28 36.36
CA GLU A 408 -14.50 0.28 35.67
C GLU A 408 -14.05 1.19 34.51
N ALA A 409 -14.79 1.18 33.39
CA ALA A 409 -14.46 1.98 32.21
C ALA A 409 -14.72 3.48 32.47
N GLU A 410 -13.71 4.32 32.29
CA GLU A 410 -13.82 5.77 32.46
C GLU A 410 -14.51 6.43 31.26
N LYS A 411 -15.43 7.36 31.55
CA LYS A 411 -16.10 8.21 30.56
C LYS A 411 -15.30 9.50 30.41
N VAL A 412 -14.92 9.87 29.18
CA VAL A 412 -14.22 11.15 28.91
C VAL A 412 -15.15 12.31 29.27
N GLY A 413 -14.69 13.18 30.19
CA GLY A 413 -15.47 14.31 30.71
C GLY A 413 -15.50 15.51 29.75
N ASP A 414 -16.39 16.47 30.01
CA ASP A 414 -16.43 17.75 29.26
C ASP A 414 -15.14 18.58 29.48
N ASP A 415 -14.45 18.38 30.60
CA ASP A 415 -13.20 19.07 30.97
C ASP A 415 -11.96 18.52 30.21
N ASP A 416 -12.06 17.33 29.61
CA ASP A 416 -10.99 16.72 28.80
C ASP A 416 -11.04 17.15 27.33
N TYR A 417 -12.05 17.94 26.94
CA TYR A 417 -12.24 18.42 25.58
C TYR A 417 -11.65 19.82 25.39
N ILE A 418 -10.40 19.87 24.96
CA ILE A 418 -9.74 21.12 24.60
C ILE A 418 -10.17 21.53 23.19
N VAL A 419 -11.05 22.53 23.12
CA VAL A 419 -11.44 23.19 21.88
C VAL A 419 -10.20 23.79 21.20
N PRO A 420 -9.86 23.37 19.96
CA PRO A 420 -8.71 23.91 19.25
C PRO A 420 -8.84 25.43 19.04
N THR A 421 -7.73 26.15 19.21
CA THR A 421 -7.61 27.53 18.74
C THR A 421 -6.85 27.50 17.42
N TRP A 422 -7.32 28.24 16.43
CA TRP A 422 -6.70 28.36 15.12
C TRP A 422 -6.27 29.81 14.89
N VAL A 423 -5.11 30.04 14.27
CA VAL A 423 -4.62 31.37 13.88
C VAL A 423 -4.55 31.42 12.38
N CYS A 424 -5.20 32.41 11.77
CA CYS A 424 -5.00 32.71 10.37
C CYS A 424 -3.60 33.28 10.17
N GLU A 425 -2.71 32.56 9.50
CA GLU A 425 -1.32 32.95 9.24
C GLU A 425 -1.23 34.23 8.38
N ASN A 426 -2.29 34.55 7.63
CA ASN A 426 -2.33 35.72 6.76
C ASN A 426 -2.68 37.03 7.49
N CYS A 427 -3.39 36.98 8.61
CA CYS A 427 -3.84 38.20 9.31
C CYS A 427 -3.85 38.10 10.84
N ASN A 428 -3.32 37.02 11.38
CA ASN A 428 -3.31 36.67 12.79
C ASN A 428 -4.69 36.61 13.48
N LEU A 429 -5.79 36.53 12.72
CA LEU A 429 -7.12 36.36 13.31
C LEU A 429 -7.21 34.99 13.96
N GLN A 430 -7.54 34.99 15.26
CA GLN A 430 -7.76 33.77 16.02
C GLN A 430 -9.21 33.31 15.91
N HIS A 431 -9.40 32.03 15.61
CA HIS A 431 -10.68 31.37 15.60
C HIS A 431 -10.65 30.18 16.56
N ARG A 432 -11.50 30.21 17.58
CA ARG A 432 -11.65 29.12 18.52
C ARG A 432 -12.81 28.22 18.08
N GLY A 433 -12.50 27.00 17.66
CA GLY A 433 -13.45 26.10 17.01
C GLY A 433 -12.82 24.77 16.64
N GLU A 434 -13.64 23.74 16.41
CA GLU A 434 -13.15 22.41 16.00
C GLU A 434 -12.35 22.45 14.70
N ASP A 435 -12.78 23.33 13.83
CA ASP A 435 -12.26 23.58 12.52
C ASP A 435 -12.12 25.09 12.33
N PRO A 436 -11.10 25.58 11.58
CA PRO A 436 -11.09 26.97 11.18
C PRO A 436 -12.22 27.24 10.17
N PRO A 437 -12.75 28.47 10.11
CA PRO A 437 -13.80 28.83 9.16
C PRO A 437 -13.30 28.66 7.73
N VAL A 438 -14.22 28.35 6.81
CA VAL A 438 -13.91 28.10 5.39
C VAL A 438 -13.15 29.28 4.77
N PHE A 439 -13.50 30.49 5.22
CA PHE A 439 -12.79 31.73 4.92
C PHE A 439 -12.51 32.47 6.22
N CYS A 440 -11.32 33.07 6.32
CA CYS A 440 -10.94 33.90 7.45
C CYS A 440 -11.83 35.16 7.50
N PRO A 441 -12.55 35.43 8.59
CA PRO A 441 -13.38 36.63 8.73
C PRO A 441 -12.58 37.95 8.63
N GLY A 442 -11.27 37.92 8.88
CA GLY A 442 -10.41 39.10 8.90
C GLY A 442 -9.83 39.46 7.54
N CYS A 443 -9.44 38.48 6.73
CA CYS A 443 -8.77 38.70 5.44
C CYS A 443 -9.40 37.97 4.25
N ALA A 444 -10.51 37.26 4.48
CA ALA A 444 -11.15 36.35 3.53
C ALA A 444 -10.26 35.21 3.00
N GLY A 445 -9.08 34.99 3.60
CA GLY A 445 -8.15 33.91 3.24
C GLY A 445 -8.73 32.51 3.49
N LEU A 446 -8.38 31.55 2.64
CA LEU A 446 -8.90 30.19 2.70
C LEU A 446 -8.51 29.44 3.99
N ARG A 447 -9.38 28.52 4.42
CA ARG A 447 -9.23 27.66 5.62
C ARG A 447 -7.86 26.99 5.80
N ARG A 448 -7.14 26.71 4.70
CA ARG A 448 -5.80 26.11 4.73
C ARG A 448 -4.73 26.99 5.39
N HIS A 449 -4.97 28.30 5.49
CA HIS A 449 -4.07 29.27 6.11
C HIS A 449 -4.32 29.45 7.61
N PHE A 450 -4.95 28.47 8.26
CA PHE A 450 -5.16 28.47 9.69
C PHE A 450 -4.25 27.42 10.34
N ALA A 451 -3.35 27.86 11.22
CA ALA A 451 -2.51 27.00 12.05
C ALA A 451 -3.16 26.77 13.41
N ARG A 452 -3.12 25.55 13.94
CA ARG A 452 -3.67 25.23 15.26
C ARG A 452 -2.68 25.66 16.36
N ILE A 453 -3.17 26.40 17.36
CA ILE A 453 -2.52 26.63 18.65
C ILE A 453 -3.00 25.55 19.62
N GLU A 454 -2.07 24.85 20.27
CA GLU A 454 -2.35 23.99 21.42
C GLU A 454 -2.17 24.80 22.72
N GLU A 455 -3.25 25.01 23.50
CA GLU A 455 -3.17 25.63 24.83
C GLU A 455 -3.09 24.55 25.92
N GLY A 456 -2.10 24.64 26.82
CA GLY A 456 -2.05 23.80 28.04
C GLY A 456 -0.70 23.18 28.39
N VAL A 457 0.36 23.38 27.60
CA VAL A 457 1.73 23.02 28.02
C VAL A 457 2.39 24.26 28.60
N GLU A 458 2.26 24.48 29.92
CA GLU A 458 3.31 25.19 30.64
C GLU A 458 4.60 24.32 30.55
N PRO A 459 5.77 24.94 30.37
CA PRO A 459 7.03 24.21 30.21
C PRO A 459 7.33 23.45 31.49
N LYS A 460 6.95 22.16 31.53
CA LYS A 460 7.56 21.24 32.49
C LYS A 460 9.04 21.24 32.18
N ALA A 461 9.82 21.54 33.21
CA ALA A 461 11.27 21.56 33.18
C ALA A 461 11.76 20.40 32.30
N THR A 462 12.39 20.78 31.19
CA THR A 462 13.17 19.89 30.36
C THR A 462 14.09 19.11 31.29
N VAL A 463 13.81 17.82 31.48
CA VAL A 463 14.91 16.87 31.57
C VAL A 463 15.64 17.07 30.26
N THR A 464 16.76 17.77 30.32
CA THR A 464 17.51 18.09 29.11
C THR A 464 17.96 16.79 28.47
N GLU A 465 18.12 16.78 27.15
CA GLU A 465 18.77 15.69 26.42
C GLU A 465 20.10 15.29 27.10
N ALA A 466 20.76 16.23 27.79
CA ALA A 466 21.96 16.00 28.61
C ALA A 466 21.77 15.07 29.83
N GLU A 467 20.57 14.94 30.39
CA GLU A 467 20.28 14.05 31.53
C GLU A 467 19.90 12.64 31.10
N PHE A 468 19.34 12.45 29.89
CA PHE A 468 19.22 11.13 29.25
C PHE A 468 20.56 10.67 28.64
N LEU A 469 21.36 11.62 28.12
CA LEU A 469 22.72 11.39 27.63
C LEU A 469 23.76 11.16 28.75
N ALA A 470 23.40 11.32 30.03
CA ALA A 470 24.33 11.15 31.14
C ALA A 470 24.79 9.68 31.35
N GLU A 471 24.06 8.70 30.80
CA GLU A 471 24.45 7.28 30.81
C GLU A 471 25.00 6.78 29.45
N VAL A 472 24.95 7.63 28.41
CA VAL A 472 25.52 7.31 27.10
C VAL A 472 26.99 7.73 27.10
N PRO A 473 27.94 6.82 26.85
CA PRO A 473 29.34 7.20 26.73
C PRO A 473 29.51 8.29 25.66
N ALA A 474 30.14 9.41 26.03
CA ALA A 474 30.31 10.56 25.14
C ALA A 474 30.88 10.14 23.77
N ALA A 475 30.39 10.76 22.70
CA ALA A 475 30.90 10.57 21.35
C ALA A 475 32.43 10.78 21.33
N ARG A 476 33.16 9.84 20.75
CA ARG A 476 34.62 9.87 20.74
C ARG A 476 35.11 10.89 19.72
N SER A 477 36.18 11.60 20.05
CA SER A 477 36.82 12.58 19.17
C SER A 477 37.46 11.98 17.90
N ASP A 478 37.54 10.65 17.81
CA ASP A 478 38.12 9.90 16.69
C ASP A 478 37.08 9.30 15.72
N GLY A 479 35.83 9.79 15.79
CA GLY A 479 34.76 9.49 14.84
C GLY A 479 33.92 8.25 15.17
N PHE A 480 34.15 7.62 16.32
CA PHE A 480 33.34 6.51 16.83
C PHE A 480 32.18 7.01 17.70
N GLN A 481 31.00 6.46 17.46
CA GLN A 481 29.77 6.77 18.20
C GLN A 481 29.24 5.53 18.88
N PHE A 482 28.68 5.72 20.09
CA PHE A 482 28.07 4.63 20.83
C PHE A 482 26.89 4.05 20.05
N ALA A 483 26.81 2.72 19.99
CA ALA A 483 25.82 2.00 19.20
C ALA A 483 24.91 1.10 20.04
N ALA A 484 25.48 0.31 20.96
CA ALA A 484 24.74 -0.58 21.86
C ALA A 484 25.66 -1.09 22.99
N LYS A 485 25.13 -1.80 23.99
CA LYS A 485 25.97 -2.64 24.85
C LYS A 485 26.27 -3.97 24.16
N PHE A 486 27.47 -4.52 24.40
CA PHE A 486 27.89 -5.78 23.81
C PHE A 486 26.95 -6.92 24.17
N GLU A 487 26.44 -6.92 25.41
CA GLU A 487 25.51 -7.93 25.95
C GLU A 487 24.18 -8.00 25.21
N ASP A 488 23.75 -6.90 24.58
CA ASP A 488 22.48 -6.80 23.86
C ASP A 488 22.51 -7.44 22.47
N ILE A 489 23.70 -7.69 21.91
CA ILE A 489 23.84 -8.32 20.58
C ILE A 489 23.61 -9.84 20.71
N PRO A 490 22.62 -10.44 20.03
CA PRO A 490 22.40 -11.88 20.09
C PRO A 490 23.58 -12.70 19.54
N GLU A 491 23.74 -13.96 20.00
CA GLU A 491 24.83 -14.84 19.50
C GLU A 491 24.54 -15.49 18.14
N LYS A 492 23.26 -15.63 17.76
CA LYS A 492 22.80 -16.39 16.57
C LYS A 492 22.07 -15.53 15.54
N SER A 493 21.96 -14.23 15.78
CA SER A 493 21.33 -13.24 14.90
C SER A 493 22.03 -11.89 15.12
N GLY A 494 21.63 -10.86 14.39
CA GLY A 494 22.14 -9.52 14.58
C GLY A 494 21.30 -8.69 15.55
N LEU A 495 21.80 -7.50 15.88
CA LEU A 495 21.05 -6.44 16.55
C LEU A 495 21.01 -5.21 15.63
N THR A 496 19.81 -4.72 15.33
CA THR A 496 19.64 -3.44 14.63
C THR A 496 19.85 -2.28 15.59
N VAL A 497 20.69 -1.32 15.20
CA VAL A 497 20.96 -0.10 15.97
C VAL A 497 20.86 1.12 15.06
N GLU A 498 20.31 2.22 15.56
CA GLU A 498 20.27 3.50 14.85
C GLU A 498 21.33 4.44 15.43
N VAL A 499 22.27 4.90 14.61
CA VAL A 499 23.31 5.86 15.02
C VAL A 499 23.45 6.93 13.94
N GLY A 500 23.32 8.20 14.32
CA GLY A 500 23.41 9.31 13.37
C GLY A 500 22.32 9.31 12.29
N GLY A 501 21.12 8.79 12.59
CA GLY A 501 19.97 8.75 11.66
C GLY A 501 20.05 7.65 10.60
N LYS A 502 20.92 6.65 10.80
CA LYS A 502 21.06 5.47 9.92
C LYS A 502 21.02 4.18 10.75
N GLU A 503 20.37 3.16 10.21
CA GLU A 503 20.31 1.82 10.81
C GLU A 503 21.49 0.94 10.37
N TYR A 504 22.04 0.21 11.34
CA TYR A 504 23.16 -0.73 11.20
C TYR A 504 22.80 -2.07 11.82
N ALA A 505 23.34 -3.16 11.28
CA ALA A 505 23.22 -4.50 11.86
C ALA A 505 24.55 -4.91 12.51
N LEU A 506 24.49 -5.22 13.82
CA LEU A 506 25.64 -5.67 14.62
C LEU A 506 25.60 -7.18 14.83
N PHE A 507 26.72 -7.86 14.62
CA PHE A 507 26.87 -9.31 14.81
C PHE A 507 28.06 -9.65 15.70
N ARG A 508 27.91 -10.63 16.60
CA ARG A 508 29.05 -11.19 17.36
C ARG A 508 29.81 -12.17 16.49
N HIS A 509 31.08 -11.89 16.18
CA HIS A 509 31.90 -12.77 15.35
C HIS A 509 33.39 -12.67 15.70
N GLU A 510 34.07 -13.83 15.77
CA GLU A 510 35.51 -13.96 16.06
C GLU A 510 36.01 -13.19 17.30
N GLY A 511 35.21 -13.16 18.37
CA GLY A 511 35.58 -12.50 19.62
C GLY A 511 35.42 -10.97 19.61
N GLY A 512 34.77 -10.41 18.58
CA GLY A 512 34.42 -8.99 18.49
C GLY A 512 33.01 -8.76 17.91
N VAL A 513 32.74 -7.52 17.52
CA VAL A 513 31.48 -7.12 16.86
C VAL A 513 31.79 -6.72 15.42
N LYS A 514 30.94 -7.17 14.50
CA LYS A 514 30.94 -6.76 13.10
C LYS A 514 29.71 -5.92 12.82
N CYS A 515 29.87 -4.89 12.01
CA CYS A 515 28.82 -3.93 11.70
C CYS A 515 28.68 -3.81 10.18
N ILE A 516 27.48 -4.00 9.66
CA ILE A 516 27.14 -3.81 8.25
C ILE A 516 25.88 -2.93 8.13
N ASP A 517 25.55 -2.48 6.92
CA ASP A 517 24.23 -1.87 6.67
C ASP A 517 23.13 -2.83 7.11
N SER A 518 22.10 -2.30 7.78
CA SER A 518 20.98 -3.15 8.21
C SER A 518 20.12 -3.61 7.04
N ALA A 519 19.93 -2.78 6.02
CA ALA A 519 19.02 -3.10 4.92
C ALA A 519 19.68 -3.96 3.83
N CYS A 520 19.05 -5.09 3.48
CA CYS A 520 19.38 -5.89 2.32
C CYS A 520 19.16 -5.06 1.03
N PRO A 521 20.13 -4.99 0.12
CA PRO A 521 20.07 -4.12 -1.06
C PRO A 521 19.07 -4.55 -2.12
N HIS A 522 18.45 -5.73 -1.97
CA HIS A 522 17.38 -6.21 -2.85
C HIS A 522 16.06 -5.47 -2.59
N GLU A 523 15.44 -5.72 -1.43
CA GLU A 523 14.09 -5.23 -1.08
C GLU A 523 14.06 -4.52 0.29
N GLY A 524 15.21 -4.36 0.95
CA GLY A 524 15.32 -3.59 2.20
C GLY A 524 15.12 -4.38 3.50
N ALA A 525 15.04 -5.71 3.44
CA ALA A 525 14.94 -6.58 4.63
C ALA A 525 16.06 -6.28 5.65
N SER A 526 15.75 -6.26 6.96
CA SER A 526 16.77 -6.16 7.99
C SER A 526 17.66 -7.41 8.02
N LEU A 527 18.95 -7.25 7.75
CA LEU A 527 19.95 -8.32 7.83
C LEU A 527 20.18 -8.76 9.26
N ALA A 528 19.93 -7.91 10.26
CA ALA A 528 20.00 -8.32 11.67
C ALA A 528 18.99 -9.43 12.01
N ASP A 529 17.85 -9.47 11.31
CA ASP A 529 16.79 -10.48 11.48
C ASP A 529 17.06 -11.78 10.72
N GLY A 530 18.15 -11.82 9.94
CA GLY A 530 18.56 -12.97 9.14
C GLY A 530 19.21 -14.09 9.95
N GLU A 531 19.20 -15.32 9.40
CA GLU A 531 19.92 -16.44 10.02
C GLU A 531 21.44 -16.19 9.92
N PHE A 532 22.11 -16.09 11.06
CA PHE A 532 23.54 -15.79 11.14
C PHE A 532 24.34 -17.04 11.56
N LYS A 533 25.28 -17.44 10.70
CA LYS A 533 26.16 -18.60 10.94
C LYS A 533 27.53 -18.39 10.29
N ASN A 534 28.59 -18.63 11.06
CA ASN A 534 29.98 -18.61 10.58
C ASN A 534 30.39 -17.32 9.84
N GLY A 535 29.94 -16.16 10.29
CA GLY A 535 30.29 -14.88 9.66
C GLY A 535 29.47 -14.57 8.40
N VAL A 536 28.46 -15.38 8.10
CA VAL A 536 27.52 -15.16 7.00
C VAL A 536 26.12 -14.97 7.56
N VAL A 537 25.43 -13.93 7.11
CA VAL A 537 24.02 -13.71 7.40
C VAL A 537 23.18 -13.91 6.16
N SER A 538 22.09 -14.67 6.28
CA SER A 538 21.14 -14.92 5.20
C SER A 538 19.95 -13.98 5.37
N CYS A 539 19.65 -13.18 4.36
CA CYS A 539 18.53 -12.25 4.33
C CYS A 539 17.22 -13.01 4.58
N PRO A 540 16.38 -12.56 5.53
CA PRO A 540 15.20 -13.31 5.97
C PRO A 540 14.07 -13.35 4.93
N TRP A 541 14.14 -12.54 3.87
CA TRP A 541 13.09 -12.48 2.85
C TRP A 541 13.38 -13.35 1.63
N HIS A 542 14.67 -13.49 1.25
CA HIS A 542 15.05 -14.03 -0.05
C HIS A 542 16.34 -14.87 0.00
N ASP A 543 16.83 -15.22 1.19
CA ASP A 543 18.02 -16.05 1.44
C ASP A 543 19.34 -15.52 0.84
N TRP A 544 19.39 -14.25 0.42
CA TRP A 544 20.64 -13.63 -0.04
C TRP A 544 21.67 -13.65 1.08
N THR A 545 22.87 -14.11 0.81
CA THR A 545 23.89 -14.32 1.85
C THR A 545 24.95 -13.24 1.83
N PHE A 546 25.31 -12.72 3.00
CA PHE A 546 26.28 -11.64 3.14
C PHE A 546 27.35 -12.00 4.15
N ASN A 547 28.62 -11.76 3.82
CA ASN A 547 29.72 -11.87 4.77
C ASN A 547 29.71 -10.64 5.69
N VAL A 548 29.52 -10.82 7.00
CA VAL A 548 29.40 -9.70 7.95
C VAL A 548 30.73 -8.98 8.20
N CYS A 549 31.87 -9.59 7.87
CA CYS A 549 33.19 -8.96 8.00
C CYS A 549 33.49 -7.99 6.86
N THR A 550 33.06 -8.32 5.64
CA THR A 550 33.37 -7.52 4.45
C THR A 550 32.16 -6.74 3.93
N GLY A 551 30.95 -7.20 4.23
CA GLY A 551 29.70 -6.74 3.63
C GLY A 551 29.41 -7.37 2.27
N CYS A 552 30.28 -8.23 1.75
CA CYS A 552 30.12 -8.81 0.42
C CYS A 552 28.92 -9.76 0.35
N SER A 553 28.11 -9.60 -0.70
CA SER A 553 27.09 -10.58 -1.06
C SER A 553 27.76 -11.80 -1.68
N LEU A 554 27.49 -12.98 -1.12
CA LEU A 554 28.04 -14.25 -1.57
C LEU A 554 27.12 -14.91 -2.61
N ASP A 555 25.80 -14.79 -2.42
CA ASP A 555 24.79 -15.30 -3.35
C ASP A 555 23.51 -14.45 -3.27
N PRO A 556 23.10 -13.75 -4.35
CA PRO A 556 23.84 -13.55 -5.59
C PRO A 556 25.00 -12.54 -5.40
N PRO A 557 26.18 -12.79 -5.99
CA PRO A 557 27.35 -11.93 -5.79
C PRO A 557 27.18 -10.53 -6.41
N GLY A 558 27.89 -9.54 -5.87
CA GLY A 558 27.95 -8.17 -6.41
C GLY A 558 26.89 -7.20 -5.87
N ASN A 559 26.08 -7.63 -4.91
CA ASN A 559 25.08 -6.81 -4.23
C ASN A 559 25.54 -6.48 -2.80
N ASP A 560 26.74 -5.95 -2.65
CA ASP A 560 27.40 -5.82 -1.36
C ASP A 560 26.72 -4.75 -0.48
N VAL A 561 26.72 -4.99 0.83
CA VAL A 561 26.38 -3.98 1.83
C VAL A 561 27.64 -3.34 2.38
N THR A 562 27.53 -2.12 2.91
CA THR A 562 28.69 -1.44 3.50
C THR A 562 29.03 -2.09 4.83
N SER A 563 30.32 -2.35 5.08
CA SER A 563 30.84 -2.73 6.40
C SER A 563 31.44 -1.52 7.13
N TYR A 564 31.32 -1.53 8.46
CA TYR A 564 31.76 -0.44 9.33
C TYR A 564 32.65 -0.99 10.43
N GLU A 565 33.59 -0.15 10.86
CA GLU A 565 34.45 -0.47 11.99
C GLU A 565 33.64 -0.39 13.28
N ALA A 566 33.65 -1.48 14.05
CA ALA A 566 33.03 -1.56 15.36
C ALA A 566 34.07 -2.01 16.39
N THR A 567 34.09 -1.35 17.55
CA THR A 567 34.98 -1.67 18.67
C THR A 567 34.18 -1.87 19.94
N VAL A 568 34.69 -2.71 20.85
CA VAL A 568 34.06 -2.99 22.14
C VAL A 568 34.98 -2.52 23.25
N GLU A 569 34.52 -1.60 24.08
CA GLU A 569 35.28 -1.03 25.20
C GLU A 569 34.40 -1.00 26.44
N ASN A 570 34.86 -1.61 27.54
CA ASN A 570 34.14 -1.68 28.81
C ASN A 570 32.67 -2.17 28.68
N GLY A 571 32.42 -3.10 27.76
CA GLY A 571 31.07 -3.65 27.50
C GLY A 571 30.20 -2.80 26.58
N ASN A 572 30.69 -1.66 26.08
CA ASN A 572 29.99 -0.78 25.15
C ASN A 572 30.53 -0.96 23.73
N VAL A 573 29.64 -1.01 22.75
CA VAL A 573 29.95 -1.11 21.33
C VAL A 573 29.91 0.27 20.71
N PHE A 574 30.97 0.63 20.01
CA PHE A 574 31.07 1.88 19.26
C PHE A 574 31.23 1.57 17.77
N ILE A 575 30.58 2.33 16.92
CA ILE A 575 30.71 2.24 15.45
C ILE A 575 31.23 3.54 14.85
N ARG A 576 32.07 3.43 13.83
CA ARG A 576 32.57 4.57 13.06
C ARG A 576 31.65 4.83 11.88
N LEU A 577 30.99 5.99 11.85
CA LEU A 577 29.97 6.31 10.83
C LEU A 577 30.56 6.58 9.44
N ALA A 578 31.85 6.93 9.37
CA ALA A 578 32.57 7.00 8.10
C ALA A 578 32.91 5.57 7.64
N PRO A 579 32.49 5.14 6.44
CA PRO A 579 32.76 3.78 5.97
C PRO A 579 34.27 3.56 5.84
N PHE A 580 34.74 2.45 6.40
CA PHE A 580 36.12 2.00 6.24
C PHE A 580 36.25 1.42 4.83
N ALA A 581 37.17 1.95 4.02
CA ALA A 581 37.57 1.28 2.79
C ALA A 581 38.36 0.03 3.18
N VAL A 582 37.69 -1.11 3.30
CA VAL A 582 38.40 -2.39 3.24
C VAL A 582 38.88 -2.51 1.80
N ALA A 583 40.20 -2.43 1.61
CA ALA A 583 40.80 -2.62 0.31
C ALA A 583 40.32 -3.97 -0.26
N PRO A 584 39.82 -4.03 -1.50
CA PRO A 584 39.61 -5.31 -2.14
C PRO A 584 40.98 -5.96 -2.28
N GLU A 585 41.19 -7.11 -1.64
CA GLU A 585 42.25 -8.02 -2.05
C GLU A 585 41.92 -8.44 -3.49
N THR A 586 42.49 -7.72 -4.45
CA THR A 586 42.41 -8.11 -5.84
C THR A 586 43.50 -9.17 -6.07
N PRO A 587 43.18 -10.33 -6.66
CA PRO A 587 44.19 -11.21 -7.19
C PRO A 587 45.09 -10.41 -8.13
N THR A 588 46.38 -10.53 -7.92
CA THR A 588 47.44 -9.84 -8.65
C THR A 588 47.21 -9.79 -10.16
N GLY A 589 47.18 -8.57 -10.70
CA GLY A 589 47.79 -8.26 -11.99
C GLY A 589 46.85 -8.03 -13.16
N THR A 590 46.30 -6.81 -13.30
CA THR A 590 46.21 -6.13 -14.61
C THR A 590 46.04 -4.63 -14.38
N LYS A 591 46.82 -3.79 -15.09
CA LYS A 591 46.72 -2.33 -14.99
C LYS A 591 45.40 -1.87 -15.62
N LEU A 592 44.57 -1.19 -14.82
CA LEU A 592 43.36 -0.53 -15.27
C LEU A 592 43.71 0.60 -16.26
N SER A 593 42.90 0.72 -17.30
CA SER A 593 43.01 1.69 -18.37
C SER A 593 42.61 3.11 -17.90
N PRO A 594 43.01 4.18 -18.63
CA PRO A 594 42.64 5.56 -18.28
C PRO A 594 41.13 5.80 -18.14
N LEU A 595 40.28 4.98 -18.78
CA LEU A 595 38.82 5.05 -18.65
C LEU A 595 38.31 4.58 -17.27
N GLU A 596 38.99 3.61 -16.67
CA GLU A 596 38.65 3.06 -15.35
C GLU A 596 39.10 3.99 -14.22
N MET A 597 40.20 4.72 -14.42
CA MET A 597 40.61 5.81 -13.53
C MET A 597 39.59 6.98 -13.53
N MET A 598 38.94 7.25 -14.67
CA MET A 598 37.95 8.31 -14.78
C MET A 598 36.62 7.93 -14.10
N ARG A 599 36.21 6.65 -14.16
CA ARG A 599 35.04 6.12 -13.43
C ARG A 599 35.17 6.20 -11.90
N ALA A 600 36.37 5.96 -11.37
CA ALA A 600 36.64 6.02 -9.93
C ALA A 600 36.53 7.43 -9.33
N GLN A 601 36.66 8.48 -10.14
CA GLN A 601 36.54 9.88 -9.67
C GLN A 601 35.08 10.39 -9.63
N MET A 602 34.13 9.72 -10.31
CA MET A 602 32.73 10.14 -10.37
C MET A 602 31.79 9.37 -9.42
N ALA A 603 32.27 8.32 -8.77
CA ALA A 603 31.47 7.52 -7.83
C ALA A 603 31.37 8.19 -6.44
N VAL A 604 30.59 9.27 -6.35
CA VAL A 604 30.01 9.73 -5.08
C VAL A 604 28.56 9.20 -4.99
N LYS A 605 28.29 8.51 -3.89
CA LYS A 605 26.99 7.92 -3.44
C LYS A 605 25.74 8.60 -3.99
N LYS A 606 24.76 7.80 -4.48
CA LYS A 606 23.36 8.23 -4.58
C LYS A 606 22.38 7.11 -4.19
N GLY A 607 21.82 7.23 -2.98
CA GLY A 607 20.49 6.68 -2.66
C GLY A 607 19.40 7.66 -3.12
N PRO A 608 18.10 7.30 -3.04
CA PRO A 608 17.02 8.18 -3.48
C PRO A 608 16.92 9.42 -2.57
N VAL A 609 17.18 10.60 -3.14
CA VAL A 609 17.06 11.91 -2.47
C VAL A 609 15.60 12.39 -2.52
N ARG A 610 15.05 12.90 -1.40
CA ARG A 610 13.73 13.56 -1.39
C ARG A 610 13.79 14.82 -2.29
N PRO A 611 12.78 15.11 -3.15
CA PRO A 611 12.81 16.30 -3.98
C PRO A 611 12.74 17.57 -3.11
N VAL A 612 13.78 18.40 -3.22
CA VAL A 612 13.91 19.70 -2.54
C VAL A 612 13.13 20.76 -3.31
N GLU A 613 12.48 21.67 -2.59
CA GLU A 613 11.87 22.87 -3.15
C GLU A 613 12.86 24.03 -3.01
N ALA A 614 13.23 24.66 -4.12
CA ALA A 614 14.23 25.72 -4.18
C ALA A 614 13.75 26.85 -5.09
N GLU A 615 14.14 28.08 -4.80
CA GLU A 615 13.89 29.24 -5.67
C GLU A 615 15.19 29.59 -6.41
N LEU A 616 15.19 29.44 -7.73
CA LEU A 616 16.36 29.62 -8.58
C LEU A 616 16.25 30.88 -9.43
N THR A 617 17.38 31.52 -9.73
CA THR A 617 17.45 32.73 -10.56
C THR A 617 17.55 32.36 -12.04
N VAL A 618 16.81 33.05 -12.91
CA VAL A 618 16.90 32.91 -14.37
C VAL A 618 18.16 33.61 -14.87
N LEU A 619 19.15 32.83 -15.30
CA LEU A 619 20.40 33.32 -15.86
C LEU A 619 20.24 33.76 -17.31
N ASP A 620 19.43 33.05 -18.10
CA ASP A 620 19.22 33.37 -19.50
C ASP A 620 17.91 32.82 -20.06
N ILE A 621 17.44 33.44 -21.15
CA ILE A 621 16.24 33.01 -21.89
C ILE A 621 16.62 32.93 -23.37
N ILE A 622 16.66 31.72 -23.93
CA ILE A 622 17.08 31.45 -25.31
C ILE A 622 15.83 31.13 -26.15
N GLN A 623 15.69 31.77 -27.30
CA GLN A 623 14.60 31.49 -28.23
C GLN A 623 15.01 30.32 -29.15
N GLU A 624 14.36 29.16 -29.01
CA GLU A 624 14.69 27.94 -29.78
C GLU A 624 13.92 27.88 -31.10
N THR A 625 12.61 28.13 -31.04
CA THR A 625 11.69 28.21 -32.20
C THR A 625 10.69 29.34 -31.93
N PRO A 626 9.82 29.77 -32.87
CA PRO A 626 8.88 30.86 -32.60
C PRO A 626 8.00 30.69 -31.35
N ASP A 627 7.70 29.45 -30.95
CA ASP A 627 6.85 29.13 -29.80
C ASP A 627 7.56 28.32 -28.68
N VAL A 628 8.89 28.20 -28.71
CA VAL A 628 9.68 27.49 -27.69
C VAL A 628 10.84 28.36 -27.18
N ARG A 629 11.00 28.41 -25.86
CA ARG A 629 12.12 29.08 -25.18
C ARG A 629 12.79 28.15 -24.17
N THR A 630 14.11 28.28 -24.03
CA THR A 630 14.88 27.65 -22.96
C THR A 630 15.12 28.66 -21.85
N PHE A 631 14.69 28.34 -20.63
CA PHE A 631 14.94 29.10 -19.42
C PHE A 631 16.08 28.44 -18.66
N ARG A 632 17.23 29.11 -18.59
CA ARG A 632 18.41 28.64 -17.87
C ARG A 632 18.41 29.17 -16.45
N LEU A 633 18.45 28.28 -15.47
CA LEU A 633 18.41 28.63 -14.04
C LEU A 633 19.75 28.37 -13.35
N ASP A 634 20.09 29.23 -12.41
CA ASP A 634 21.25 29.07 -11.52
C ASP A 634 20.99 27.99 -10.48
N ASN A 635 21.75 26.90 -10.54
CA ASN A 635 21.77 25.83 -9.54
C ASN A 635 23.21 25.58 -9.06
N SER A 636 24.07 26.61 -9.05
CA SER A 636 25.47 26.53 -8.65
C SER A 636 25.66 25.98 -7.23
N GLU A 637 24.71 26.25 -6.33
CA GLU A 637 24.65 25.71 -4.97
C GLU A 637 24.16 24.25 -4.90
N GLY A 638 23.79 23.63 -6.01
CA GLY A 638 23.32 22.24 -6.08
C GLY A 638 22.01 21.98 -5.33
N THR A 639 21.22 23.02 -5.06
CA THR A 639 19.98 22.95 -4.27
C THR A 639 18.92 22.03 -4.85
N VAL A 640 18.87 21.89 -6.17
CA VAL A 640 18.02 20.94 -6.88
C VAL A 640 18.90 19.77 -7.35
N PRO A 641 18.91 18.63 -6.64
CA PRO A 641 19.71 17.47 -7.03
C PRO A 641 19.17 16.87 -8.34
N PHE A 642 20.05 16.68 -9.31
CA PHE A 642 19.74 16.17 -10.64
C PHE A 642 20.72 15.06 -11.01
N ASP A 643 20.25 13.81 -10.93
CA ASP A 643 21.14 12.65 -10.85
C ASP A 643 21.21 11.82 -12.13
N PHE A 644 20.14 11.82 -12.92
CA PHE A 644 20.04 11.07 -14.16
C PHE A 644 19.36 11.91 -15.24
N PRO A 645 19.82 11.86 -16.50
CA PRO A 645 19.22 12.61 -17.60
C PRO A 645 17.83 12.07 -17.93
N GLY A 646 16.95 12.96 -18.40
CA GLY A 646 15.56 12.65 -18.76
C GLY A 646 14.52 12.96 -17.69
N LYS A 647 14.93 13.19 -16.43
CA LYS A 647 14.02 13.54 -15.32
C LYS A 647 13.36 14.92 -15.51
N PHE A 648 12.22 15.12 -14.85
CA PHE A 648 11.49 16.39 -14.82
C PHE A 648 11.56 17.08 -13.45
N ALA A 649 11.25 18.37 -13.43
CA ALA A 649 10.95 19.12 -12.21
C ALA A 649 9.64 19.88 -12.36
N LYS A 650 9.02 20.26 -11.24
CA LYS A 650 7.88 21.17 -11.24
C LYS A 650 8.40 22.60 -11.20
N VAL A 651 7.90 23.43 -12.10
CA VAL A 651 8.14 24.87 -12.16
C VAL A 651 6.88 25.60 -11.70
N CYS A 652 7.03 26.52 -10.76
CA CYS A 652 5.95 27.40 -10.31
C CYS A 652 5.93 28.70 -11.10
N ALA A 653 4.75 29.09 -11.59
CA ALA A 653 4.47 30.46 -12.03
C ALA A 653 3.44 31.06 -11.07
N THR A 654 3.70 32.28 -10.58
CA THR A 654 2.75 33.02 -9.75
C THR A 654 1.83 33.85 -10.65
N VAL A 655 0.70 33.28 -11.03
CA VAL A 655 -0.28 33.90 -11.95
C VAL A 655 -1.39 34.53 -11.11
N ASN A 656 -1.65 35.83 -11.29
CA ASN A 656 -2.66 36.58 -10.53
C ASN A 656 -2.51 36.47 -8.99
N GLY A 657 -1.28 36.29 -8.49
CA GLY A 657 -1.00 36.12 -7.06
C GLY A 657 -1.18 34.71 -6.52
N GLU A 658 -1.49 33.73 -7.36
CA GLU A 658 -1.57 32.31 -6.98
C GLU A 658 -0.44 31.49 -7.60
N ASP A 659 0.15 30.58 -6.81
CA ASP A 659 1.22 29.69 -7.25
C ASP A 659 0.65 28.50 -8.04
N VAL A 660 0.90 28.50 -9.35
CA VAL A 660 0.49 27.43 -10.27
C VAL A 660 1.70 26.61 -10.69
N TRP A 661 1.71 25.33 -10.32
CA TRP A 661 2.83 24.42 -10.59
C TRP A 661 2.58 23.55 -11.82
N LYS A 662 3.57 23.47 -12.72
CA LYS A 662 3.53 22.55 -13.87
C LYS A 662 4.85 21.79 -14.03
N SER A 663 4.76 20.53 -14.45
CA SER A 663 5.94 19.70 -14.71
C SER A 663 6.57 20.04 -16.07
N PHE A 664 7.89 20.16 -16.09
CA PHE A 664 8.70 20.30 -17.31
C PHE A 664 9.98 19.46 -17.18
N THR A 665 10.36 18.80 -18.26
CA THR A 665 11.60 18.03 -18.30
C THR A 665 12.81 18.96 -18.19
N ILE A 666 13.83 18.54 -17.44
CA ILE A 666 15.12 19.21 -17.40
C ILE A 666 15.87 18.83 -18.67
N SER A 667 16.12 19.81 -19.54
CA SER A 667 16.76 19.62 -20.84
C SER A 667 18.29 19.72 -20.80
N SER A 668 18.86 20.26 -19.72
CA SER A 668 20.32 20.21 -19.49
C SER A 668 20.77 18.81 -19.08
N SER A 669 22.08 18.60 -19.10
CA SER A 669 22.74 17.37 -18.66
C SER A 669 22.99 17.41 -17.15
N PRO A 670 22.80 16.30 -16.41
CA PRO A 670 23.22 16.19 -15.02
C PRO A 670 24.71 16.46 -14.78
N ALA A 671 25.56 16.27 -15.81
CA ALA A 671 26.98 16.61 -15.72
C ALA A 671 27.23 18.13 -15.64
N ARG A 672 26.21 18.94 -15.94
CA ARG A 672 26.21 20.41 -15.85
C ARG A 672 25.29 20.88 -14.73
N ALA A 673 25.27 20.19 -13.59
CA ALA A 673 24.30 20.40 -12.50
C ALA A 673 24.25 21.82 -11.93
N SER A 674 25.26 22.66 -12.16
CA SER A 674 25.25 24.08 -11.79
C SER A 674 24.24 24.91 -12.57
N GLU A 675 23.72 24.41 -13.69
CA GLU A 675 22.73 25.08 -14.53
C GLU A 675 21.59 24.12 -14.90
N LEU A 676 20.34 24.56 -14.70
CA LEU A 676 19.15 23.80 -15.10
C LEU A 676 18.45 24.48 -16.26
N ASP A 677 18.38 23.79 -17.40
CA ASP A 677 17.68 24.30 -18.59
C ASP A 677 16.28 23.70 -18.68
N PHE A 678 15.26 24.55 -18.67
CA PHE A 678 13.87 24.16 -18.96
C PHE A 678 13.46 24.69 -20.34
N THR A 679 13.36 23.78 -21.30
CA THR A 679 12.93 24.12 -22.66
C THR A 679 11.43 23.94 -22.78
N ILE A 680 10.70 25.05 -22.90
CA ILE A 680 9.26 25.10 -22.71
C ILE A 680 8.60 25.62 -23.97
N LYS A 681 7.64 24.84 -24.47
CA LYS A 681 6.72 25.26 -25.53
C LYS A 681 5.57 26.09 -24.97
N LEU A 682 5.27 27.22 -25.60
CA LEU A 682 4.13 28.06 -25.28
C LEU A 682 2.82 27.30 -25.56
N ASN A 683 2.01 27.16 -24.51
CA ASN A 683 0.59 26.81 -24.63
C ASN A 683 -0.25 28.05 -24.34
N PRO A 684 -0.80 28.73 -25.36
CA PRO A 684 -1.59 29.96 -25.18
C PRO A 684 -2.84 29.78 -24.31
N GLY A 685 -3.38 28.55 -24.25
CA GLY A 685 -4.56 28.23 -23.45
C GLY A 685 -4.27 27.78 -22.01
N GLY A 686 -3.00 27.79 -21.57
CA GLY A 686 -2.61 27.47 -20.19
C GLY A 686 -2.26 28.73 -19.38
N GLU A 687 -2.09 28.59 -18.07
CA GLU A 687 -1.75 29.74 -17.20
C GLU A 687 -0.23 29.90 -17.00
N VAL A 688 0.49 28.78 -16.86
CA VAL A 688 1.94 28.79 -16.54
C VAL A 688 2.79 29.24 -17.74
N THR A 689 2.60 28.64 -18.92
CA THR A 689 3.51 28.93 -20.05
C THR A 689 3.34 30.34 -20.63
N PRO A 690 2.14 30.95 -20.71
CA PRO A 690 2.06 32.36 -21.10
C PRO A 690 2.73 33.28 -20.10
N TYR A 691 2.57 33.04 -18.79
CA TYR A 691 3.27 33.81 -17.76
C TYR A 691 4.79 33.74 -17.92
N LEU A 692 5.35 32.54 -18.13
CA LEU A 692 6.79 32.39 -18.38
C LEU A 692 7.26 33.12 -19.65
N PHE A 693 6.38 33.35 -20.63
CA PHE A 693 6.72 34.03 -21.88
C PHE A 693 6.50 35.55 -21.85
N SER A 694 5.55 36.03 -21.04
CA SER A 694 5.19 37.45 -20.96
C SER A 694 5.79 38.18 -19.76
N GLU A 695 5.89 37.53 -18.61
CA GLU A 695 6.27 38.18 -17.33
C GLU A 695 7.68 37.82 -16.85
N LEU A 696 8.21 36.66 -17.26
CA LEU A 696 9.51 36.21 -16.79
C LEU A 696 10.65 36.79 -17.64
N GLU A 697 11.54 37.53 -16.99
CA GLU A 697 12.75 38.10 -17.60
C GLU A 697 14.02 37.53 -16.96
N LYS A 698 15.17 37.77 -17.61
CA LYS A 698 16.50 37.47 -17.05
C LYS A 698 16.68 38.19 -15.71
N GLY A 699 17.18 37.45 -14.70
CA GLY A 699 17.25 37.90 -13.31
C GLY A 699 15.97 37.65 -12.50
N GLY A 700 14.88 37.19 -13.13
CA GLY A 700 13.67 36.71 -12.46
C GLY A 700 13.93 35.46 -11.62
N ARG A 701 12.98 35.10 -10.76
CA ARG A 701 13.06 33.93 -9.87
C ARG A 701 11.96 32.92 -10.18
N LEU A 702 12.31 31.63 -10.16
CA LEU A 702 11.37 30.53 -10.32
C LEU A 702 11.51 29.54 -9.18
N LYS A 703 10.37 29.13 -8.60
CA LYS A 703 10.36 28.01 -7.66
C LYS A 703 10.38 26.70 -8.42
N ILE A 704 11.30 25.83 -8.05
CA ILE A 704 11.57 24.53 -8.65
C ILE A 704 11.43 23.45 -7.59
N LYS A 705 10.79 22.34 -7.96
CA LYS A 705 10.67 21.16 -7.11
C LYS A 705 11.03 19.91 -7.90
N GLY A 706 12.18 19.31 -7.59
CA GLY A 706 12.77 18.20 -8.35
C GLY A 706 14.26 18.01 -8.07
N ALA A 707 15.00 17.24 -8.88
CA ALA A 707 14.55 16.47 -10.04
C ALA A 707 13.81 15.17 -9.64
N GLN A 708 12.82 14.74 -10.43
CA GLN A 708 11.99 13.56 -10.18
C GLN A 708 11.49 12.93 -11.49
N GLY A 709 10.90 11.74 -11.42
CA GLY A 709 10.33 11.03 -12.58
C GLY A 709 11.02 9.71 -12.88
N GLY A 710 10.25 8.77 -13.43
CA GLY A 710 10.71 7.42 -13.80
C GLY A 710 11.25 7.31 -15.22
N PHE A 711 11.17 8.37 -16.02
CA PHE A 711 11.78 8.44 -17.34
C PHE A 711 13.21 8.96 -17.20
N TYR A 712 14.19 8.06 -17.23
CA TYR A 712 15.60 8.45 -17.16
C TYR A 712 16.52 7.43 -17.83
N PHE A 713 17.66 7.91 -18.33
CA PHE A 713 18.73 7.03 -18.79
C PHE A 713 19.74 6.80 -17.67
N ASP A 714 20.05 5.54 -17.43
CA ASP A 714 21.06 5.08 -16.47
C ASP A 714 22.10 4.28 -17.25
N PRO A 715 23.34 4.76 -17.36
CA PRO A 715 24.36 4.11 -18.19
C PRO A 715 24.73 2.70 -17.70
N ASP A 716 24.52 2.39 -16.42
CA ASP A 716 24.85 1.10 -15.83
C ASP A 716 23.75 0.06 -16.09
N LYS A 717 22.49 0.51 -16.15
CA LYS A 717 21.32 -0.35 -16.42
C LYS A 717 20.98 -0.47 -17.89
N HIS A 718 21.31 0.55 -18.66
CA HIS A 718 20.99 0.66 -20.07
C HIS A 718 22.28 0.58 -20.87
N ALA A 719 22.79 -0.63 -21.07
CA ALA A 719 24.04 -0.89 -21.80
C ALA A 719 23.84 -0.98 -23.33
N GLU A 720 22.60 -1.08 -23.78
CA GLU A 720 22.22 -1.34 -25.18
C GLU A 720 22.28 -0.10 -26.08
N PRO A 721 22.36 -0.22 -27.42
CA PRO A 721 22.15 0.90 -28.33
C PRO A 721 20.84 1.63 -28.03
N LEU A 722 20.83 2.96 -28.17
CA LEU A 722 19.66 3.78 -27.85
C LEU A 722 18.93 4.19 -29.12
N VAL A 723 17.61 4.04 -29.10
CA VAL A 723 16.72 4.64 -30.10
C VAL A 723 15.88 5.69 -29.38
N LEU A 724 16.19 6.96 -29.63
CA LEU A 724 15.46 8.09 -29.09
C LEU A 724 14.40 8.46 -30.12
N ILE A 725 13.13 8.51 -29.71
CA ILE A 725 12.03 8.88 -30.60
C ILE A 725 11.23 9.99 -29.93
N SER A 726 11.10 11.13 -30.58
CA SER A 726 10.31 12.22 -30.01
C SER A 726 9.59 13.09 -31.01
N ALA A 727 8.61 13.86 -30.54
CA ALA A 727 7.93 14.86 -31.34
C ALA A 727 7.61 16.13 -30.55
N GLY A 728 7.69 17.29 -31.22
CA GLY A 728 7.47 18.59 -30.60
C GLY A 728 8.35 18.81 -29.38
N SER A 729 7.78 19.28 -28.27
CA SER A 729 8.52 19.50 -27.01
C SER A 729 8.98 18.21 -26.32
N GLY A 730 8.58 17.02 -26.79
CA GLY A 730 9.08 15.75 -26.26
C GLY A 730 10.57 15.51 -26.53
N ILE A 731 11.22 16.39 -27.30
CA ILE A 731 12.67 16.37 -27.55
C ILE A 731 13.50 16.63 -26.28
N THR A 732 12.92 17.30 -25.27
CA THR A 732 13.65 17.79 -24.10
C THR A 732 14.31 16.71 -23.24
N PRO A 733 13.63 15.58 -22.90
CA PRO A 733 14.33 14.46 -22.26
C PRO A 733 15.43 13.86 -23.13
N MET A 734 15.21 13.79 -24.46
CA MET A 734 16.18 13.22 -25.39
C MET A 734 17.46 14.05 -25.43
N MET A 735 17.34 15.37 -25.43
CA MET A 735 18.49 16.27 -25.37
C MET A 735 19.22 16.17 -24.05
N SER A 736 18.53 16.00 -22.92
CA SER A 736 19.19 15.74 -21.63
C SER A 736 20.05 14.47 -21.70
N ILE A 737 19.54 13.40 -22.31
CA ILE A 737 20.27 12.13 -22.51
C ILE A 737 21.47 12.33 -23.44
N VAL A 738 21.28 12.93 -24.61
CA VAL A 738 22.34 13.11 -25.61
C VAL A 738 23.45 14.03 -25.10
N ARG A 739 23.10 15.12 -24.41
CA ARG A 739 24.07 16.01 -23.76
C ARG A 739 24.84 15.27 -22.66
N TYR A 740 24.16 14.45 -21.86
CA TYR A 740 24.82 13.63 -20.83
C TYR A 740 25.82 12.63 -21.42
N LEU A 741 25.47 11.94 -22.50
CA LEU A 741 26.40 11.06 -23.22
C LEU A 741 27.60 11.85 -23.75
N GLY A 742 27.34 13.04 -24.28
CA GLY A 742 28.36 13.99 -24.73
C GLY A 742 29.35 14.39 -23.64
N ASP A 743 28.84 14.93 -22.54
CA ASP A 743 29.62 15.49 -21.43
C ASP A 743 30.45 14.43 -20.70
N ASN A 744 29.96 13.19 -20.64
CA ASN A 744 30.65 12.09 -19.98
C ASN A 744 31.52 11.25 -20.95
N GLY A 745 31.63 11.65 -22.21
CA GLY A 745 32.41 10.92 -23.20
C GLY A 745 31.93 9.49 -23.46
N ILE A 746 30.62 9.23 -23.25
CA ILE A 746 30.03 7.90 -23.44
C ILE A 746 29.76 7.70 -24.93
N ASP A 747 30.58 6.86 -25.57
CA ASP A 747 30.45 6.52 -26.98
C ASP A 747 29.41 5.40 -27.19
N ARG A 748 28.13 5.76 -27.01
CA ARG A 748 26.99 4.86 -27.23
C ARG A 748 26.41 5.06 -28.63
N GLN A 749 26.07 3.98 -29.31
CA GLN A 749 25.28 4.06 -30.54
C GLN A 749 23.89 4.63 -30.24
N VAL A 750 23.54 5.75 -30.85
CA VAL A 750 22.27 6.46 -30.69
C VAL A 750 21.66 6.75 -32.06
N THR A 751 20.45 6.26 -32.27
CA THR A 751 19.59 6.66 -33.40
C THR A 751 18.50 7.57 -32.87
N PHE A 752 18.50 8.84 -33.28
CA PHE A 752 17.51 9.83 -32.86
C PHE A 752 16.54 10.17 -33.98
N LEU A 753 15.29 9.78 -33.81
CA LEU A 753 14.16 10.08 -34.70
C LEU A 753 13.31 11.21 -34.12
N TYR A 754 13.20 12.32 -34.84
CA TYR A 754 12.45 13.49 -34.39
C TYR A 754 11.33 13.90 -35.36
N GLY A 755 10.11 14.03 -34.85
CA GLY A 755 8.94 14.52 -35.59
C GLY A 755 8.65 15.99 -35.32
N ALA A 756 8.60 16.81 -36.38
CA ALA A 756 8.19 18.21 -36.31
C ALA A 756 7.07 18.53 -37.32
N ARG A 757 6.49 19.73 -37.20
CA ARG A 757 5.47 20.20 -38.14
C ARG A 757 6.13 20.76 -39.40
N THR A 758 6.86 21.87 -39.24
CA THR A 758 7.61 22.54 -40.30
C THR A 758 9.09 22.61 -39.93
N GLN A 759 9.95 23.07 -40.86
CA GLN A 759 11.38 23.25 -40.59
C GLN A 759 11.63 24.30 -39.48
N ALA A 760 10.76 25.30 -39.33
CA ALA A 760 10.84 26.31 -38.29
C ALA A 760 10.47 25.80 -36.88
N ASP A 761 9.84 24.61 -36.80
CA ASP A 761 9.43 23.98 -35.53
C ASP A 761 10.49 23.02 -34.98
N ILE A 762 11.63 22.86 -35.65
CA ILE A 762 12.67 21.92 -35.23
C ILE A 762 13.48 22.52 -34.07
N ILE A 763 13.17 22.10 -32.85
CA ILE A 763 13.88 22.50 -31.64
C ILE A 763 15.28 21.85 -31.64
N PHE A 764 16.32 22.60 -31.26
CA PHE A 764 17.72 22.14 -31.19
C PHE A 764 18.35 21.62 -32.49
N HIS A 765 17.81 21.99 -33.66
CA HIS A 765 18.25 21.44 -34.95
C HIS A 765 19.77 21.56 -35.20
N SER A 766 20.33 22.75 -34.98
CA SER A 766 21.77 22.99 -35.19
C SER A 766 22.64 22.15 -34.26
N GLU A 767 22.26 22.00 -32.99
CA GLU A 767 23.00 21.19 -32.02
C GLU A 767 22.97 19.71 -32.40
N CYS A 768 21.81 19.18 -32.81
CA CYS A 768 21.70 17.80 -33.27
C CYS A 768 22.51 17.54 -34.56
N LEU A 769 22.53 18.49 -35.51
CA LEU A 769 23.36 18.37 -36.72
C LEU A 769 24.86 18.42 -36.41
N GLU A 770 25.29 19.31 -35.52
CA GLU A 770 26.68 19.37 -35.07
C GLU A 770 27.10 18.07 -34.40
N LEU A 771 26.25 17.51 -33.52
CA LEU A 771 26.50 16.21 -32.89
C LEU A 771 26.59 15.07 -33.91
N ALA A 772 25.68 15.02 -34.89
CA ALA A 772 25.70 14.00 -35.94
C ALA A 772 26.92 14.13 -36.87
N SER A 773 27.40 15.36 -37.11
CA SER A 773 28.60 15.59 -37.91
C SER A 773 29.90 15.25 -37.17
N SER A 774 29.90 15.36 -35.83
CA SER A 774 31.09 15.18 -35.00
C SER A 774 31.23 13.78 -34.40
N LYS A 775 30.15 13.00 -34.31
CA LYS A 775 30.13 11.67 -33.72
C LYS A 775 29.49 10.65 -34.65
N SER A 776 30.27 9.68 -35.12
CA SER A 776 29.77 8.57 -35.94
C SER A 776 28.79 7.66 -35.20
N SER A 777 28.80 7.68 -33.87
CA SER A 777 27.89 6.94 -33.00
C SER A 777 26.53 7.61 -32.78
N PHE A 778 26.34 8.85 -33.25
CA PHE A 778 25.08 9.57 -33.13
C PHE A 778 24.49 9.86 -34.50
N GLN A 779 23.32 9.28 -34.77
CA GLN A 779 22.56 9.52 -35.99
C GLN A 779 21.30 10.30 -35.66
N TYR A 780 20.98 11.30 -36.46
CA TYR A 780 19.83 12.18 -36.25
C TYR A 780 19.01 12.29 -37.53
N PHE A 781 17.71 12.01 -37.41
CA PHE A 781 16.77 12.03 -38.51
C PHE A 781 15.52 12.79 -38.13
N VAL A 782 15.09 13.67 -39.03
CA VAL A 782 13.88 14.47 -38.85
C VAL A 782 12.84 14.03 -39.87
N THR A 783 11.59 13.92 -39.42
CA THR A 783 10.42 13.83 -40.30
C THR A 783 9.50 15.02 -40.07
N LEU A 784 9.06 15.64 -41.17
CA LEU A 784 8.15 16.78 -41.13
C LEU A 784 6.75 16.36 -41.59
N SER A 785 5.74 16.69 -40.78
CA SER A 785 4.34 16.45 -41.17
C SER A 785 3.79 17.49 -42.15
N GLN A 786 4.42 18.67 -42.24
CA GLN A 786 4.09 19.77 -43.14
C GLN A 786 5.38 20.40 -43.69
N PRO A 787 6.18 19.66 -44.49
CA PRO A 787 7.41 20.19 -45.06
C PRO A 787 7.14 21.32 -46.04
N ASP A 788 8.08 22.26 -46.15
CA ASP A 788 8.11 23.19 -47.26
C ASP A 788 8.71 22.53 -48.51
N ALA A 789 8.66 23.22 -49.65
CA ALA A 789 9.18 22.71 -50.92
C ALA A 789 10.71 22.54 -50.93
N THR A 790 11.43 23.07 -49.94
CA THR A 790 12.88 22.99 -49.82
C THR A 790 13.36 21.84 -48.91
N TRP A 791 12.44 21.11 -48.28
CA TRP A 791 12.77 19.98 -47.42
C TRP A 791 13.15 18.73 -48.24
N GLU A 792 14.40 18.30 -48.08
CA GLU A 792 14.94 17.09 -48.74
C GLU A 792 14.85 15.83 -47.86
N GLY A 793 14.37 15.95 -46.62
CA GLY A 793 14.27 14.84 -45.67
C GLY A 793 12.95 14.05 -45.73
N GLU A 794 12.73 13.19 -44.74
CA GLU A 794 11.53 12.36 -44.64
C GLU A 794 10.28 13.23 -44.35
N SER A 795 9.12 12.80 -44.86
CA SER A 795 7.85 13.50 -44.65
C SER A 795 6.74 12.57 -44.15
N GLY A 796 5.78 13.15 -43.45
CA GLY A 796 4.66 12.44 -42.84
C GLY A 796 4.88 12.07 -41.37
N ARG A 797 3.90 11.34 -40.81
CA ARG A 797 4.01 10.77 -39.46
C ARG A 797 4.98 9.59 -39.48
N LEU A 798 5.71 9.39 -38.38
CA LEU A 798 6.70 8.32 -38.26
C LEU A 798 6.05 6.94 -38.49
N SER A 799 6.56 6.20 -39.46
CA SER A 799 6.10 4.86 -39.85
C SER A 799 7.09 3.78 -39.41
N TRP A 800 6.64 2.52 -39.40
CA TRP A 800 7.54 1.39 -39.11
C TRP A 800 8.66 1.30 -40.14
N GLU A 801 8.37 1.50 -41.43
CA GLU A 801 9.37 1.48 -42.50
C GLU A 801 10.47 2.51 -42.28
N GLN A 802 10.11 3.70 -41.79
CA GLN A 802 11.07 4.74 -41.43
C GLN A 802 11.91 4.35 -40.21
N ILE A 803 11.30 3.83 -39.14
CA ILE A 803 12.04 3.35 -37.95
C ILE A 803 12.99 2.23 -38.36
N GLN A 804 12.52 1.26 -39.14
CA GLN A 804 13.30 0.11 -39.58
C GLN A 804 14.47 0.53 -40.48
N LYS A 805 14.23 1.46 -41.41
CA LYS A 805 15.26 2.01 -42.31
C LYS A 805 16.41 2.63 -41.53
N GLN A 806 16.13 3.37 -40.45
CA GLN A 806 17.17 4.06 -39.68
C GLN A 806 17.83 3.18 -38.63
N CYS A 807 17.07 2.29 -37.97
CA CYS A 807 17.61 1.41 -36.93
C CYS A 807 18.31 0.16 -37.47
N GLY A 808 18.06 -0.24 -38.72
CA GLY A 808 18.68 -1.41 -39.35
C GLY A 808 18.38 -2.72 -38.61
N GLU A 809 19.37 -3.62 -38.52
CA GLU A 809 19.24 -4.92 -37.84
C GLU A 809 19.25 -4.80 -36.30
N GLY A 810 19.64 -3.64 -35.74
CA GLY A 810 19.78 -3.41 -34.29
C GLY A 810 18.46 -3.15 -33.53
N ILE A 811 17.32 -3.22 -34.21
CA ILE A 811 15.99 -2.90 -33.66
C ILE A 811 15.66 -3.72 -32.42
N ALA A 812 15.89 -5.03 -32.49
CA ALA A 812 15.55 -5.97 -31.41
C ALA A 812 16.52 -5.88 -30.23
N GLU A 813 17.70 -5.29 -30.42
CA GLU A 813 18.75 -5.17 -29.41
C GLU A 813 18.79 -3.79 -28.75
N SER A 814 18.05 -2.82 -29.30
CA SER A 814 18.06 -1.44 -28.81
C SER A 814 17.10 -1.20 -27.65
N ARG A 815 17.39 -0.18 -26.85
CA ARG A 815 16.50 0.40 -25.85
C ARG A 815 15.89 1.69 -26.38
N TYR A 816 14.57 1.80 -26.25
CA TYR A 816 13.77 2.88 -26.83
C TYR A 816 13.37 3.89 -25.75
N PHE A 817 13.62 5.17 -26.01
CA PHE A 817 13.09 6.28 -25.22
C PHE A 817 12.13 7.07 -26.11
N LEU A 818 10.88 7.16 -25.69
CA LEU A 818 9.80 7.75 -26.47
C LEU A 818 9.14 8.89 -25.68
N CYS A 819 9.03 10.09 -26.27
CA CYS A 819 8.35 11.24 -25.65
C CYS A 819 7.73 12.19 -26.69
N GLY A 820 6.48 12.63 -26.48
CA GLY A 820 5.76 13.48 -27.43
C GLY A 820 4.27 13.59 -27.08
N PRO A 821 3.43 14.12 -28.00
CA PRO A 821 1.97 14.14 -27.84
C PRO A 821 1.40 12.71 -27.67
N ASN A 822 0.34 12.54 -26.86
CA ASN A 822 -0.20 11.21 -26.55
C ASN A 822 -0.53 10.38 -27.80
N ASP A 823 -1.19 10.95 -28.81
CA ASP A 823 -1.50 10.23 -30.06
C ASP A 823 -0.25 9.76 -30.81
N PHE A 824 0.85 10.50 -30.70
CA PHE A 824 2.14 10.12 -31.27
C PHE A 824 2.78 8.99 -30.46
N MET A 825 2.77 9.12 -29.13
CA MET A 825 3.26 8.10 -28.20
C MET A 825 2.57 6.75 -28.42
N ASP A 826 1.23 6.76 -28.41
CA ASP A 826 0.42 5.54 -28.56
C ASP A 826 0.67 4.89 -29.92
N ALA A 827 0.73 5.69 -31.00
CA ALA A 827 1.00 5.18 -32.34
C ALA A 827 2.38 4.54 -32.44
N VAL A 828 3.43 5.18 -31.92
CA VAL A 828 4.80 4.65 -32.01
C VAL A 828 5.01 3.45 -31.07
N SER A 829 4.51 3.50 -29.84
CA SER A 829 4.57 2.34 -28.92
C SER A 829 3.87 1.12 -29.51
N LYS A 830 2.72 1.33 -30.17
CA LYS A 830 2.03 0.27 -30.91
C LYS A 830 2.87 -0.26 -32.07
N LEU A 831 3.44 0.61 -32.89
CA LEU A 831 4.32 0.19 -34.00
C LEU A 831 5.52 -0.62 -33.53
N LEU A 832 6.17 -0.22 -32.44
CA LEU A 832 7.32 -0.95 -31.87
C LEU A 832 6.92 -2.33 -31.35
N THR A 833 5.81 -2.41 -30.60
CA THR A 833 5.36 -3.66 -29.99
C THR A 833 4.78 -4.65 -31.01
N GLU A 834 4.03 -4.19 -32.02
CA GLU A 834 3.52 -5.02 -33.12
C GLU A 834 4.65 -5.62 -33.97
N ASN A 835 5.83 -4.99 -33.96
CA ASN A 835 7.01 -5.46 -34.69
C ASN A 835 8.09 -6.06 -33.78
N GLY A 836 7.71 -6.54 -32.58
CA GLY A 836 8.55 -7.42 -31.76
C GLY A 836 9.47 -6.75 -30.74
N VAL A 837 9.38 -5.44 -30.54
CA VAL A 837 10.07 -4.76 -29.43
C VAL A 837 9.31 -5.03 -28.13
N THR A 838 9.98 -5.60 -27.14
CA THR A 838 9.38 -5.91 -25.84
C THR A 838 9.20 -4.66 -24.99
N THR A 839 8.14 -4.61 -24.18
CA THR A 839 7.75 -3.40 -23.44
C THR A 839 8.76 -2.98 -22.37
N ASP A 840 9.57 -3.90 -21.83
CA ASP A 840 10.65 -3.60 -20.87
C ASP A 840 11.80 -2.78 -21.49
N ARG A 841 11.86 -2.72 -22.83
CA ARG A 841 12.83 -1.93 -23.59
C ARG A 841 12.27 -0.59 -24.06
N ILE A 842 11.00 -0.29 -23.80
CA ILE A 842 10.34 0.95 -24.23
C ILE A 842 10.06 1.83 -23.01
N HIS A 843 10.76 2.95 -22.91
CA HIS A 843 10.57 3.97 -21.88
C HIS A 843 9.67 5.07 -22.44
N THR A 844 8.60 5.43 -21.71
CA THR A 844 7.64 6.45 -22.14
C THR A 844 7.33 7.44 -21.02
N GLU A 845 7.08 8.71 -21.37
CA GLU A 845 6.63 9.74 -20.43
C GLU A 845 5.54 10.62 -21.07
N ALA A 846 4.38 10.72 -20.41
CA ALA A 846 3.23 11.50 -20.88
C ALA A 846 2.88 12.64 -19.92
N PHE A 847 2.82 13.88 -20.42
CA PHE A 847 2.60 15.09 -19.60
C PHE A 847 1.20 15.72 -19.72
N HIS A 848 0.27 15.10 -20.47
CA HIS A 848 -1.07 15.65 -20.69
C HIS A 848 -2.17 14.66 -20.29
N LYS A 849 -3.11 15.09 -19.41
CA LYS A 849 -4.38 14.39 -19.20
C LYS A 849 -5.17 14.40 -20.51
N ALA A 850 -5.69 13.25 -20.92
CA ALA A 850 -6.63 13.17 -22.04
C ALA A 850 -7.82 14.11 -21.78
N LYS A 851 -8.15 14.97 -22.75
CA LYS A 851 -9.42 15.69 -22.74
C LYS A 851 -10.52 14.66 -22.99
N VAL A 852 -11.44 14.51 -22.03
CA VAL A 852 -12.70 13.82 -22.26
C VAL A 852 -13.52 14.71 -23.19
N GLU A 853 -13.67 14.31 -24.45
CA GLU A 853 -14.66 14.92 -25.34
C GLU A 853 -16.05 14.59 -24.81
N VAL A 854 -16.73 15.60 -24.26
CA VAL A 854 -18.15 15.52 -23.96
C VAL A 854 -18.87 15.60 -25.30
N ALA A 855 -19.39 14.46 -25.75
CA ALA A 855 -20.27 14.41 -26.91
C ALA A 855 -21.48 15.32 -26.67
N ALA A 856 -21.61 16.35 -27.50
CA ALA A 856 -22.77 17.22 -27.53
C ALA A 856 -23.99 16.38 -27.93
N THR A 857 -24.90 16.16 -26.97
CA THR A 857 -26.24 15.65 -27.27
C THR A 857 -27.02 16.76 -27.97
N THR A 858 -27.25 16.58 -29.27
CA THR A 858 -28.30 17.31 -29.99
C THR A 858 -29.64 16.99 -29.35
N GLU A 859 -30.23 17.98 -28.67
CA GLU A 859 -31.64 17.98 -28.32
C GLU A 859 -32.46 18.06 -29.61
N GLY A 860 -33.31 17.06 -29.81
CA GLY A 860 -34.40 17.08 -30.78
C GLY A 860 -35.72 17.10 -30.04
N ALA A 861 -36.28 18.29 -29.85
CA ALA A 861 -37.71 18.61 -29.85
C ALA A 861 -37.86 20.14 -29.93
#